data_AF-A0A091PQH4-F1
#
_entry.id   AF-A0A091PQH4-F1
#
_cell.length_a   1.000
_cell.length_b   1.000
_cell.length_c   1.000
_cell.angle_alpha   90.00
_cell.angle_beta   90.00
_cell.angle_gamma   90.00
#
_symmetry.space_group_name_H-M   'P 1'
#
loop_
_entity.id
_entity.type
_entity.pdbx_description
1 polymer ?
#
loop_
_entity_poly.entity_id
_entity_poly.type
_entity_poly.pdbx_seq_one_letter_code
_entity_poly.pdbx_strand_id
1 'polypeptide(L)'
;PELCQVSLYDFQKFLLHDQKEPWASDVGMVRDYMCAYLKEGSSEAADPSFQLDEFLTYLFSKENMVMDAKYERVVPEEMNHPLSQYWISSSHNTYLTGDQFSSESSLEAYARCLRMGCRCIELDCWDGPDDLPIIYHGHTLTSKIKFLDVLHTIKEHAFVTSEFPIILSIEDHCSIVQQRNMASHFKKVFGDMLLTKPVDINADELPSPTQLKKKILIKHKKLVEGNLYEEVSTASYSENDISNSIKNGILYLEDPIDHTWSPHYFVLTSNKIYYSEETSRYQFNEDEEEVEQKEEFNNNELHFTEKWFHGKLGGGRDGRQIAEKLLHEYCTETGGKDGTFLVRESETFVGDYTLSFWRSSRVQHCRIHSRQEAGATKFYLTDNLVFDSLYSLICHYREVPLRCNEFEMRLTDPVPQPNAHESKEWYHASLTRLQAEQSRGPHQLLREAPALPQDEAALPHQRGDPGEDGYHRECSQQWGWWGWGLCATGNQGPSPAPPWRNYWRSQKRNLLCTEHGGPTGPQAPPALLSPLTCLTAVKALYDYKAQREDELSFCKQAIIHNVDKQDGGWWRGDYGGKKQLWFPANYVEEIVSTQAQEQDEASSENSPLGNFLKGFIDVPSCHVVISKDGRSSKPFVFTIHSQQMSHAAQSLDVAADTQEELSEWVAKIREATQNADARMQEGKIMERRKKIALELSELVVYCRPVPFDEDKIGTDKACYRDMSSFPETKAEKYANRSKGKKFLQYNRRQLSRIYPKGQRLDSSNYDPLPMWICGSQLVALNFQTPDKPMQLNQALFMLGGRSGYVLQPDIMRDETFDPFDKNSLKIVEPITVQLQANLTLLFLFFLPQILGARHLPKNGRSIVCPFVEVEVCGSEYDNSKNKTDVVADNGFNPVWLFKQFVFDINNPEFAFLRFVVYEEDMFSDPNFLAQATFPVKGLKTGYRSVPLKNSYTEDLELAALLIHIEIINAKAGG
;
A
#
# COMPACT_ATOMS: atom_id res chain seq x y z
N PRO A 1 43.73 -5.07 -29.18
CA PRO A 1 42.86 -3.89 -29.45
C PRO A 1 41.70 -4.20 -30.40
N GLU A 2 41.93 -5.00 -31.45
CA GLU A 2 40.89 -5.49 -32.39
C GLU A 2 40.00 -6.63 -31.85
N LEU A 3 40.15 -7.02 -30.57
CA LEU A 3 39.42 -8.12 -29.92
C LEU A 3 38.20 -7.65 -29.10
N CYS A 4 37.83 -6.35 -29.14
CA CYS A 4 36.79 -5.76 -28.29
C CYS A 4 35.57 -5.23 -29.07
N GLN A 5 35.37 -5.67 -30.32
CA GLN A 5 34.23 -5.25 -31.15
C GLN A 5 33.44 -6.45 -31.65
N VAL A 6 32.12 -6.34 -31.64
CA VAL A 6 31.20 -7.32 -32.24
C VAL A 6 30.88 -6.83 -33.65
N SER A 7 31.42 -7.54 -34.65
CA SER A 7 31.18 -7.22 -36.06
C SER A 7 29.73 -7.49 -36.48
N LEU A 8 29.29 -6.89 -37.60
CA LEU A 8 28.00 -7.20 -38.23
C LEU A 8 27.74 -8.70 -38.37
N TYR A 9 28.73 -9.47 -38.82
CA TYR A 9 28.61 -10.92 -39.03
C TYR A 9 28.58 -11.72 -37.73
N ASP A 10 29.28 -11.27 -36.70
CA ASP A 10 29.23 -11.92 -35.38
C ASP A 10 27.90 -11.63 -34.68
N PHE A 11 27.39 -10.40 -34.80
CA PHE A 11 26.06 -10.07 -34.33
C PHE A 11 24.97 -10.83 -35.09
N GLN A 12 25.12 -11.00 -36.41
CA GLN A 12 24.23 -11.86 -37.21
C GLN A 12 24.22 -13.31 -36.69
N LYS A 13 25.40 -13.90 -36.43
CA LYS A 13 25.50 -15.24 -35.86
C LYS A 13 24.82 -15.32 -34.49
N PHE A 14 25.04 -14.33 -33.63
CA PHE A 14 24.39 -14.23 -32.33
C PHE A 14 22.86 -14.21 -32.46
N LEU A 15 22.31 -13.39 -33.37
CA LEU A 15 20.87 -13.34 -33.62
C LEU A 15 20.33 -14.70 -34.11
N LEU A 16 21.02 -15.36 -35.05
CA LEU A 16 20.58 -16.64 -35.62
C LEU A 16 20.69 -17.81 -34.63
N HIS A 17 21.82 -17.91 -33.93
CA HIS A 17 22.18 -19.10 -33.15
C HIS A 17 21.77 -18.99 -31.68
N ASP A 18 21.99 -17.83 -31.05
CA ASP A 18 21.70 -17.64 -29.63
C ASP A 18 20.28 -17.09 -29.42
N GLN A 19 19.86 -16.12 -30.22
CA GLN A 19 18.54 -15.48 -30.10
C GLN A 19 17.42 -16.16 -30.90
N LYS A 20 17.78 -17.10 -31.79
CA LYS A 20 16.85 -17.82 -32.68
C LYS A 20 15.96 -16.89 -33.53
N GLU A 21 16.54 -15.80 -34.04
CA GLU A 21 15.87 -14.79 -34.87
C GLU A 21 15.97 -15.14 -36.37
N PRO A 22 14.91 -15.65 -37.02
CA PRO A 22 15.01 -16.14 -38.40
C PRO A 22 15.23 -15.04 -39.44
N TRP A 23 14.75 -13.82 -39.17
CA TRP A 23 14.91 -12.66 -40.05
C TRP A 23 16.38 -12.23 -40.18
N ALA A 24 17.25 -12.59 -39.23
CA ALA A 24 18.68 -12.29 -39.27
C ALA A 24 19.43 -13.08 -40.35
N SER A 25 18.76 -13.99 -41.06
CA SER A 25 19.33 -14.64 -42.26
C SER A 25 19.61 -13.64 -43.39
N ASP A 26 18.89 -12.52 -43.42
CA ASP A 26 19.16 -11.38 -44.29
C ASP A 26 20.13 -10.40 -43.61
N VAL A 27 21.39 -10.39 -44.07
CA VAL A 27 22.43 -9.50 -43.54
C VAL A 27 22.12 -8.01 -43.78
N GLY A 28 21.32 -7.68 -44.79
CA GLY A 28 20.84 -6.32 -45.04
C GLY A 28 19.96 -5.84 -43.90
N MET A 29 19.00 -6.68 -43.48
CA MET A 29 18.13 -6.38 -42.33
C MET A 29 18.91 -6.25 -41.02
N VAL A 30 19.93 -7.10 -40.80
CA VAL A 30 20.79 -6.99 -39.60
C VAL A 30 21.57 -5.67 -39.60
N ARG A 31 22.09 -5.25 -40.75
CA ARG A 31 22.79 -3.97 -40.90
C ARG A 31 21.86 -2.80 -40.57
N ASP A 32 20.68 -2.77 -41.17
CA ASP A 32 19.69 -1.72 -40.93
C ASP A 32 19.26 -1.66 -39.46
N TYR A 33 19.09 -2.82 -38.84
CA TYR A 33 18.76 -2.94 -37.42
C TYR A 33 19.87 -2.38 -36.51
N MET A 34 21.14 -2.72 -36.78
CA MET A 34 22.29 -2.18 -36.02
C MET A 34 22.43 -0.66 -36.19
N CYS A 35 22.34 -0.16 -37.42
CA CYS A 35 22.43 1.28 -37.70
C CYS A 35 21.30 2.05 -37.00
N ALA A 36 20.07 1.51 -37.03
CA ALA A 36 18.93 2.10 -36.33
C ALA A 36 19.15 2.18 -34.82
N TYR A 37 19.69 1.12 -34.20
CA TYR A 37 19.99 1.09 -32.77
C TYR A 37 21.11 2.08 -32.39
N LEU A 38 22.20 2.11 -33.16
CA LEU A 38 23.35 3.00 -32.94
C LEU A 38 23.03 4.47 -33.26
N LYS A 39 21.90 4.75 -33.92
CA LYS A 39 21.52 6.08 -34.42
C LYS A 39 22.56 6.69 -35.36
N GLU A 40 23.31 5.84 -36.05
CA GLU A 40 24.24 6.25 -37.08
C GLU A 40 23.48 6.44 -38.41
N GLY A 41 23.76 7.53 -39.12
CA GLY A 41 23.24 7.70 -40.48
C GLY A 41 23.77 6.58 -41.37
N SER A 42 22.94 6.03 -42.25
CA SER A 42 23.30 4.99 -43.22
C SER A 42 24.34 5.52 -44.23
N SER A 43 25.57 5.71 -43.79
CA SER A 43 26.69 6.05 -44.67
C SER A 43 27.17 4.74 -45.29
N GLU A 44 27.01 4.60 -46.61
CA GLU A 44 27.34 3.39 -47.40
C GLU A 44 28.81 2.95 -47.35
N ALA A 45 29.68 3.58 -46.54
CA ALA A 45 31.12 3.39 -46.59
C ALA A 45 31.70 2.39 -45.56
N ALA A 46 30.96 2.00 -44.50
CA ALA A 46 31.47 1.05 -43.49
C ALA A 46 30.35 0.18 -42.88
N ASP A 47 30.62 -1.12 -42.67
CA ASP A 47 29.72 -2.01 -41.94
C ASP A 47 29.65 -1.62 -40.45
N PRO A 48 28.45 -1.63 -39.82
CA PRO A 48 28.30 -1.27 -38.42
C PRO A 48 28.92 -2.35 -37.51
N SER A 49 29.36 -1.92 -36.33
CA SER A 49 29.93 -2.80 -35.30
C SER A 49 29.58 -2.27 -33.91
N PHE A 50 29.32 -3.16 -32.95
CA PHE A 50 29.20 -2.76 -31.55
C PHE A 50 30.56 -2.79 -30.85
N GLN A 51 30.86 -1.76 -30.04
CA GLN A 51 31.79 -1.93 -28.94
C GLN A 51 31.20 -2.90 -27.90
N LEU A 52 32.05 -3.52 -27.09
CA LEU A 52 31.59 -4.50 -26.10
C LEU A 52 30.57 -3.93 -25.10
N ASP A 53 30.76 -2.69 -24.65
CA ASP A 53 29.83 -2.00 -23.75
C ASP A 53 28.50 -1.62 -24.44
N GLU A 54 28.54 -1.30 -25.73
CA GLU A 54 27.34 -1.09 -26.56
C GLU A 54 26.55 -2.39 -26.73
N PHE A 55 27.23 -3.51 -27.00
CA PHE A 55 26.59 -4.83 -27.09
C PHE A 55 25.98 -5.25 -25.75
N LEU A 56 26.68 -5.04 -24.63
CA LEU A 56 26.12 -5.28 -23.30
C LEU A 56 24.91 -4.37 -23.02
N THR A 57 24.93 -3.13 -23.49
CA THR A 57 23.79 -2.21 -23.34
C THR A 57 22.61 -2.64 -24.22
N TYR A 58 22.88 -3.14 -25.43
CA TYR A 58 21.87 -3.76 -26.29
C TYR A 58 21.18 -4.94 -25.60
N LEU A 59 21.92 -5.80 -24.89
CA LEU A 59 21.32 -6.96 -24.21
C LEU A 59 20.25 -6.57 -23.18
N PHE A 60 20.41 -5.44 -22.48
CA PHE A 60 19.44 -4.91 -21.52
C PHE A 60 18.39 -3.97 -22.13
N SER A 61 18.52 -3.62 -23.42
CA SER A 61 17.67 -2.64 -24.08
C SER A 61 16.26 -3.16 -24.37
N LYS A 62 15.31 -2.25 -24.61
CA LYS A 62 13.92 -2.61 -24.98
C LYS A 62 13.85 -3.28 -26.36
N GLU A 63 14.81 -3.00 -27.24
CA GLU A 63 14.94 -3.61 -28.56
C GLU A 63 15.21 -5.13 -28.47
N ASN A 64 15.82 -5.57 -27.37
CA ASN A 64 16.05 -6.99 -27.05
C ASN A 64 15.03 -7.56 -26.03
N MET A 65 13.84 -6.96 -25.92
CA MET A 65 12.80 -7.40 -24.98
C MET A 65 12.38 -8.86 -25.22
N VAL A 66 12.06 -9.55 -24.12
CA VAL A 66 11.59 -10.95 -24.11
C VAL A 66 10.25 -11.15 -24.83
N MET A 67 9.39 -10.13 -24.83
CA MET A 67 8.08 -10.16 -25.48
C MET A 67 8.20 -9.89 -26.99
N ASP A 68 7.56 -10.72 -27.80
CA ASP A 68 7.47 -10.53 -29.25
C ASP A 68 6.44 -9.44 -29.61
N ALA A 69 6.95 -8.34 -30.18
CA ALA A 69 6.17 -7.18 -30.60
C ALA A 69 5.02 -7.49 -31.59
N LYS A 70 5.02 -8.68 -32.23
CA LYS A 70 3.88 -9.08 -33.07
C LYS A 70 2.57 -9.23 -32.28
N TYR A 71 2.65 -9.65 -31.01
CA TYR A 71 1.47 -9.82 -30.16
C TYR A 71 1.00 -8.51 -29.52
N GLU A 72 1.83 -7.46 -29.56
CA GLU A 72 1.47 -6.10 -29.12
C GLU A 72 0.71 -5.33 -30.21
N ARG A 73 0.22 -6.01 -31.24
CA ARG A 73 -0.59 -5.43 -32.32
C ARG A 73 -1.92 -6.16 -32.44
N VAL A 74 -2.96 -5.42 -32.82
CA VAL A 74 -4.27 -5.99 -33.13
C VAL A 74 -4.17 -6.84 -34.39
N VAL A 75 -4.65 -8.08 -34.33
CA VAL A 75 -4.85 -8.96 -35.48
C VAL A 75 -6.31 -8.83 -35.94
N PRO A 76 -6.61 -8.18 -37.08
CA PRO A 76 -7.98 -7.91 -37.50
C PRO A 76 -8.86 -9.15 -37.67
N GLU A 77 -8.26 -10.27 -38.09
CA GLU A 77 -8.95 -11.54 -38.31
C GLU A 77 -9.51 -12.11 -37.00
N GLU A 78 -8.77 -11.97 -35.90
CA GLU A 78 -9.15 -12.43 -34.56
C GLU A 78 -10.27 -11.60 -33.93
N MET A 79 -10.62 -10.45 -34.50
CA MET A 79 -11.63 -9.51 -33.95
C MET A 79 -13.04 -9.70 -34.51
N ASN A 80 -13.29 -10.85 -35.16
CA ASN A 80 -14.57 -11.17 -35.84
C ASN A 80 -15.40 -12.25 -35.14
N HIS A 81 -14.96 -12.78 -34.00
CA HIS A 81 -15.74 -13.71 -33.20
C HIS A 81 -16.82 -12.98 -32.38
N PRO A 82 -17.83 -13.69 -31.84
CA PRO A 82 -18.80 -13.11 -30.92
C PRO A 82 -18.16 -12.51 -29.67
N LEU A 83 -18.70 -11.40 -29.16
CA LEU A 83 -18.19 -10.74 -27.94
C LEU A 83 -18.01 -11.68 -26.74
N SER A 84 -18.80 -12.74 -26.62
CA SER A 84 -18.70 -13.72 -25.53
C SER A 84 -17.40 -14.54 -25.55
N GLN A 85 -16.68 -14.56 -26.67
CA GLN A 85 -15.43 -15.31 -26.86
C GLN A 85 -14.17 -14.47 -26.58
N TYR A 86 -14.30 -13.27 -26.01
CA TYR A 86 -13.17 -12.42 -25.66
C TYR A 86 -13.09 -12.24 -24.15
N TRP A 87 -11.88 -12.17 -23.62
CA TRP A 87 -11.66 -11.44 -22.39
C TRP A 87 -11.71 -9.95 -22.68
N ILE A 88 -12.38 -9.19 -21.82
CA ILE A 88 -12.67 -7.77 -22.01
C ILE A 88 -12.18 -7.00 -20.79
N SER A 89 -11.27 -6.05 -21.00
CA SER A 89 -10.67 -5.27 -19.91
C SER A 89 -11.75 -4.46 -19.19
N SER A 90 -11.92 -4.70 -17.89
CA SER A 90 -13.10 -4.25 -17.15
C SER A 90 -12.71 -3.61 -15.82
N SER A 91 -13.26 -2.43 -15.54
CA SER A 91 -13.07 -1.68 -14.30
C SER A 91 -14.31 -1.79 -13.40
N HIS A 92 -14.08 -1.87 -12.10
CA HIS A 92 -15.07 -1.76 -11.04
C HIS A 92 -14.99 -0.37 -10.41
N ASN A 93 -16.14 0.24 -10.09
CA ASN A 93 -16.27 1.57 -9.50
C ASN A 93 -15.27 2.59 -10.09
N THR A 94 -15.27 2.69 -11.41
CA THR A 94 -14.25 3.40 -12.22
C THR A 94 -14.03 4.85 -11.82
N TYR A 95 -15.01 5.47 -11.18
CA TYR A 95 -14.93 6.86 -10.72
C TYR A 95 -13.97 7.04 -9.54
N LEU A 96 -13.65 6.01 -8.75
CA LEU A 96 -12.83 6.13 -7.53
C LEU A 96 -11.33 6.17 -7.81
N THR A 97 -10.61 7.02 -7.07
CA THR A 97 -9.14 7.14 -7.15
C THR A 97 -8.39 6.38 -6.06
N GLY A 98 -9.08 5.92 -5.01
CA GLY A 98 -8.49 5.21 -3.88
C GLY A 98 -9.43 4.15 -3.29
N ASP A 99 -9.60 4.18 -1.97
CA ASP A 99 -10.50 3.30 -1.21
C ASP A 99 -12.00 3.45 -1.61
N GLN A 100 -12.82 2.49 -1.18
CA GLN A 100 -14.27 2.49 -1.48
C GLN A 100 -15.09 3.41 -0.54
N PHE A 101 -14.49 4.10 0.42
CA PHE A 101 -15.24 4.75 1.51
C PHE A 101 -15.15 6.28 1.52
N SER A 102 -13.95 6.83 1.36
CA SER A 102 -13.64 8.25 1.51
C SER A 102 -12.80 8.82 0.37
N SER A 103 -12.32 8.00 -0.55
CA SER A 103 -11.52 8.49 -1.67
C SER A 103 -12.28 9.44 -2.60
N GLU A 104 -11.53 10.21 -3.37
CA GLU A 104 -12.09 11.12 -4.35
C GLU A 104 -12.68 10.35 -5.54
N SER A 105 -13.89 10.72 -5.95
CA SER A 105 -14.40 10.40 -7.28
C SER A 105 -13.88 11.42 -8.29
N SER A 106 -13.28 10.98 -9.40
CA SER A 106 -12.64 11.87 -10.38
C SER A 106 -12.97 11.51 -11.82
N LEU A 107 -13.08 12.54 -12.67
CA LEU A 107 -13.16 12.39 -14.13
C LEU A 107 -11.88 11.76 -14.70
N GLU A 108 -10.73 12.06 -14.10
CA GLU A 108 -9.43 11.52 -14.53
C GLU A 108 -9.35 10.01 -14.35
N ALA A 109 -10.09 9.43 -13.39
CA ALA A 109 -10.15 7.98 -13.21
C ALA A 109 -10.75 7.29 -14.45
N TYR A 110 -11.81 7.86 -15.05
CA TYR A 110 -12.36 7.41 -16.33
C TYR A 110 -11.37 7.58 -17.48
N ALA A 111 -10.76 8.77 -17.59
CA ALA A 111 -9.78 9.06 -18.64
C ALA A 111 -8.58 8.09 -18.59
N ARG A 112 -8.04 7.85 -17.40
CA ARG A 112 -6.93 6.91 -17.14
C ARG A 112 -7.31 5.48 -17.50
N CYS A 113 -8.45 4.98 -17.02
CA CYS A 113 -8.91 3.62 -17.33
C CYS A 113 -9.07 3.40 -18.84
N LEU A 114 -9.73 4.33 -19.53
CA LEU A 114 -9.93 4.24 -20.98
C LEU A 114 -8.61 4.29 -21.75
N ARG A 115 -7.66 5.16 -21.34
CA ARG A 115 -6.31 5.24 -21.92
C ARG A 115 -5.44 4.01 -21.59
N MET A 116 -5.72 3.30 -20.50
CA MET A 116 -5.12 2.00 -20.19
C MET A 116 -5.72 0.84 -21.02
N GLY A 117 -6.68 1.13 -21.91
CA GLY A 117 -7.31 0.12 -22.77
C GLY A 117 -8.56 -0.53 -22.17
N CYS A 118 -9.05 -0.06 -21.01
CA CYS A 118 -10.27 -0.58 -20.39
C CYS A 118 -11.49 -0.36 -21.31
N ARG A 119 -12.36 -1.37 -21.45
CA ARG A 119 -13.52 -1.38 -22.35
C ARG A 119 -14.85 -1.57 -21.64
N CYS A 120 -14.87 -1.98 -20.38
CA CYS A 120 -16.08 -1.97 -19.55
C CYS A 120 -15.85 -1.09 -18.31
N ILE A 121 -16.59 0.00 -18.18
CA ILE A 121 -16.46 0.97 -17.08
C ILE A 121 -17.79 1.14 -16.36
N GLU A 122 -17.73 1.56 -15.10
CA GLU A 122 -18.88 1.60 -14.19
C GLU A 122 -19.29 3.02 -13.82
N LEU A 123 -20.60 3.25 -13.72
CA LEU A 123 -21.21 4.51 -13.28
C LEU A 123 -22.25 4.18 -12.21
N ASP A 124 -21.99 4.55 -10.97
CA ASP A 124 -22.96 4.47 -9.86
C ASP A 124 -23.75 5.78 -9.78
N CYS A 125 -24.98 5.77 -10.30
CA CYS A 125 -25.78 6.97 -10.58
C CYS A 125 -26.82 7.21 -9.48
N TRP A 126 -26.72 8.37 -8.83
CA TRP A 126 -27.62 8.81 -7.76
C TRP A 126 -28.31 10.12 -8.11
N ASP A 127 -29.48 10.34 -7.51
CA ASP A 127 -30.20 11.62 -7.67
C ASP A 127 -29.32 12.78 -7.19
N GLY A 128 -29.06 13.75 -8.07
CA GLY A 128 -28.34 14.97 -7.73
C GLY A 128 -29.25 16.21 -7.70
N PRO A 129 -28.69 17.39 -7.42
CA PRO A 129 -29.43 18.65 -7.44
C PRO A 129 -29.93 18.99 -8.84
N ASP A 130 -30.99 19.80 -8.93
CA ASP A 130 -31.56 20.32 -10.19
C ASP A 130 -31.99 19.24 -11.19
N ASP A 131 -32.45 18.08 -10.71
CA ASP A 131 -32.82 16.90 -11.50
C ASP A 131 -31.67 16.35 -12.40
N LEU A 132 -30.42 16.64 -12.02
CA LEU A 132 -29.22 16.15 -12.71
C LEU A 132 -28.52 15.07 -11.88
N PRO A 133 -28.33 13.85 -12.43
CA PRO A 133 -27.66 12.78 -11.71
C PRO A 133 -26.20 13.12 -11.34
N ILE A 134 -25.77 12.54 -10.24
CA ILE A 134 -24.38 12.55 -9.77
C ILE A 134 -23.84 11.13 -9.67
N ILE A 135 -22.52 11.00 -9.66
CA ILE A 135 -21.82 9.73 -9.49
C ILE A 135 -20.94 9.80 -8.23
N TYR A 136 -21.11 8.81 -7.36
CA TYR A 136 -20.29 8.55 -6.18
C TYR A 136 -20.67 7.16 -5.63
N HIS A 137 -19.90 6.63 -4.68
CA HIS A 137 -20.26 5.37 -4.04
C HIS A 137 -21.33 5.60 -2.96
N GLY A 138 -22.52 5.04 -3.18
CA GLY A 138 -23.69 5.22 -2.33
C GLY A 138 -23.44 5.07 -0.82
N HIS A 139 -24.03 5.97 -0.03
CA HIS A 139 -23.94 5.95 1.45
C HIS A 139 -22.51 6.04 2.03
N THR A 140 -21.52 6.42 1.23
CA THR A 140 -20.13 6.63 1.68
C THR A 140 -19.76 8.12 1.72
N LEU A 141 -18.51 8.42 2.10
CA LEU A 141 -17.92 9.76 2.10
C LEU A 141 -17.17 10.12 0.81
N THR A 142 -17.21 9.24 -0.20
CA THR A 142 -16.59 9.51 -1.50
C THR A 142 -17.12 10.81 -2.11
N SER A 143 -16.24 11.56 -2.77
CA SER A 143 -16.64 12.83 -3.40
C SER A 143 -17.62 12.58 -4.55
N LYS A 144 -18.38 13.60 -4.95
CA LYS A 144 -19.43 13.49 -5.97
C LYS A 144 -19.02 14.21 -7.24
N ILE A 145 -19.15 13.54 -8.38
CA ILE A 145 -18.91 14.11 -9.71
C ILE A 145 -20.22 14.15 -10.52
N LYS A 146 -20.32 15.10 -11.45
CA LYS A 146 -21.54 15.26 -12.25
C LYS A 146 -21.59 14.19 -13.34
N PHE A 147 -22.76 13.56 -13.49
CA PHE A 147 -22.99 12.56 -14.54
C PHE A 147 -22.68 13.11 -15.94
N LEU A 148 -23.10 14.35 -16.23
CA LEU A 148 -22.89 14.97 -17.54
C LEU A 148 -21.41 15.13 -17.87
N ASP A 149 -20.59 15.53 -16.90
CA ASP A 149 -19.15 15.71 -17.07
C ASP A 149 -18.49 14.35 -17.35
N VAL A 150 -18.90 13.30 -16.62
CA VAL A 150 -18.46 11.92 -16.88
C VAL A 150 -18.79 11.47 -18.31
N LEU A 151 -19.99 11.76 -18.83
CA LEU A 151 -20.32 11.42 -20.22
C LEU A 151 -19.41 12.14 -21.23
N HIS A 152 -19.08 13.41 -20.98
CA HIS A 152 -18.18 14.16 -21.85
C HIS A 152 -16.76 13.60 -21.80
N THR A 153 -16.24 13.26 -20.62
CA THR A 153 -14.94 12.58 -20.47
C THR A 153 -14.94 11.23 -21.19
N ILE A 154 -15.98 10.40 -21.02
CA ILE A 154 -16.07 9.12 -21.73
C ILE A 154 -16.07 9.36 -23.25
N LYS A 155 -16.84 10.33 -23.75
CA LYS A 155 -16.90 10.64 -25.20
C LYS A 155 -15.52 11.00 -25.76
N GLU A 156 -14.75 11.79 -25.01
CA GLU A 156 -13.43 12.26 -25.43
C GLU A 156 -12.39 11.14 -25.40
N HIS A 157 -12.41 10.27 -24.39
CA HIS A 157 -11.36 9.28 -24.16
C HIS A 157 -11.68 7.87 -24.67
N ALA A 158 -12.96 7.57 -24.94
CA ALA A 158 -13.46 6.24 -25.30
C ALA A 158 -12.61 5.55 -26.36
N PHE A 159 -12.32 6.25 -27.46
CA PHE A 159 -11.71 5.64 -28.64
C PHE A 159 -10.30 6.15 -28.94
N VAL A 160 -9.60 6.72 -27.95
CA VAL A 160 -8.23 7.27 -28.11
C VAL A 160 -7.20 6.15 -28.34
N THR A 161 -7.28 5.08 -27.55
CA THR A 161 -6.30 3.97 -27.58
C THR A 161 -6.82 2.72 -28.29
N SER A 162 -8.13 2.62 -28.50
CA SER A 162 -8.77 1.46 -29.12
C SER A 162 -10.06 1.88 -29.83
N GLU A 163 -10.29 1.39 -31.06
CA GLU A 163 -11.53 1.65 -31.80
C GLU A 163 -12.69 0.71 -31.41
N PHE A 164 -12.41 -0.31 -30.59
CA PHE A 164 -13.37 -1.35 -30.23
C PHE A 164 -14.40 -0.86 -29.20
N PRO A 165 -15.57 -1.51 -29.11
CA PRO A 165 -16.69 -1.01 -28.32
C PRO A 165 -16.37 -0.82 -26.84
N ILE A 166 -17.17 0.04 -26.19
CA ILE A 166 -17.18 0.22 -24.74
C ILE A 166 -18.53 -0.19 -24.18
N ILE A 167 -18.53 -0.84 -23.01
CA ILE A 167 -19.71 -1.18 -22.23
C ILE A 167 -19.76 -0.27 -21.00
N LEU A 168 -20.87 0.44 -20.81
CA LEU A 168 -21.13 1.22 -19.60
C LEU A 168 -22.02 0.39 -18.67
N SER A 169 -21.43 -0.08 -17.56
CA SER A 169 -22.14 -0.75 -16.47
C SER A 169 -22.79 0.32 -15.59
N ILE A 170 -24.10 0.48 -15.73
CA ILE A 170 -24.86 1.46 -14.95
C ILE A 170 -25.43 0.78 -13.71
N GLU A 171 -25.05 1.27 -12.54
CA GLU A 171 -25.72 0.99 -11.28
C GLU A 171 -26.65 2.18 -10.96
N ASP A 172 -27.95 1.93 -10.95
CA ASP A 172 -28.97 3.00 -10.96
C ASP A 172 -29.71 3.11 -9.62
N HIS A 173 -29.55 4.26 -8.99
CA HIS A 173 -30.20 4.69 -7.76
C HIS A 173 -31.03 5.97 -7.96
N CYS A 174 -31.20 6.42 -9.20
CA CYS A 174 -31.93 7.62 -9.54
C CYS A 174 -33.46 7.40 -9.54
N SER A 175 -34.19 8.48 -9.28
CA SER A 175 -35.61 8.59 -9.53
C SER A 175 -35.94 8.45 -11.02
N ILE A 176 -37.19 8.10 -11.35
CA ILE A 176 -37.64 7.99 -12.75
C ILE A 176 -37.41 9.27 -13.55
N VAL A 177 -37.52 10.45 -12.91
CA VAL A 177 -37.29 11.74 -13.58
C VAL A 177 -35.83 11.85 -14.01
N GLN A 178 -34.90 11.60 -13.09
CA GLN A 178 -33.47 11.67 -13.39
C GLN A 178 -33.01 10.53 -14.32
N GLN A 179 -33.64 9.36 -14.28
CA GLN A 179 -33.42 8.29 -15.27
C GLN A 179 -33.80 8.71 -16.70
N ARG A 180 -34.90 9.46 -16.87
CA ARG A 180 -35.25 10.04 -18.19
C ARG A 180 -34.21 11.06 -18.64
N ASN A 181 -33.71 11.87 -17.71
CA ASN A 181 -32.63 12.82 -18.01
C ASN A 181 -31.34 12.09 -18.40
N MET A 182 -30.96 11.00 -17.70
CA MET A 182 -29.85 10.14 -18.11
C MET A 182 -30.01 9.64 -19.53
N ALA A 183 -31.17 9.07 -19.87
CA ALA A 183 -31.44 8.56 -21.23
C ALA A 183 -31.34 9.65 -22.30
N SER A 184 -31.85 10.86 -22.00
CA SER A 184 -31.75 12.03 -22.87
C SER A 184 -30.30 12.47 -23.06
N HIS A 185 -29.53 12.54 -21.97
CA HIS A 185 -28.11 12.92 -22.00
C HIS A 185 -27.24 11.88 -22.72
N PHE A 186 -27.47 10.58 -22.53
CA PHE A 186 -26.80 9.54 -23.30
C PHE A 186 -26.99 9.75 -24.81
N LYS A 187 -28.26 9.93 -25.25
CA LYS A 187 -28.58 10.17 -26.68
C LYS A 187 -27.94 11.47 -27.18
N LYS A 188 -28.00 12.54 -26.40
CA LYS A 188 -27.47 13.87 -26.78
C LYS A 188 -25.94 13.91 -26.85
N VAL A 189 -25.25 13.33 -25.87
CA VAL A 189 -23.78 13.42 -25.75
C VAL A 189 -23.11 12.45 -26.72
N PHE A 190 -23.50 11.17 -26.69
CA PHE A 190 -22.85 10.13 -27.50
C PHE A 190 -23.35 10.07 -28.95
N GLY A 191 -24.59 10.51 -29.22
CA GLY A 191 -25.14 10.53 -30.59
C GLY A 191 -25.00 9.16 -31.26
N ASP A 192 -24.38 9.13 -32.44
CA ASP A 192 -24.18 7.91 -33.24
C ASP A 192 -23.20 6.90 -32.61
N MET A 193 -22.41 7.30 -31.62
CA MET A 193 -21.57 6.36 -30.86
C MET A 193 -22.44 5.45 -29.98
N LEU A 194 -23.61 5.91 -29.54
CA LEU A 194 -24.50 5.11 -28.71
C LEU A 194 -25.19 4.01 -29.54
N LEU A 195 -25.11 2.77 -29.08
CA LEU A 195 -25.84 1.68 -29.69
C LEU A 195 -27.29 1.65 -29.19
N THR A 196 -28.24 2.00 -30.05
CA THR A 196 -29.67 2.04 -29.71
C THR A 196 -30.50 0.95 -30.37
N LYS A 197 -29.92 0.16 -31.28
CA LYS A 197 -30.60 -0.92 -32.02
C LYS A 197 -29.66 -2.13 -32.17
N PRO A 198 -30.21 -3.36 -32.28
CA PRO A 198 -29.40 -4.54 -32.61
C PRO A 198 -28.68 -4.35 -33.96
N VAL A 199 -27.45 -4.84 -34.06
CA VAL A 199 -26.67 -4.89 -35.31
C VAL A 199 -27.36 -5.80 -36.33
N ASP A 200 -27.76 -6.98 -35.88
CA ASP A 200 -28.63 -7.90 -36.61
C ASP A 200 -29.72 -8.42 -35.67
N ILE A 201 -30.98 -8.30 -36.10
CA ILE A 201 -32.14 -8.74 -35.32
C ILE A 201 -32.33 -10.26 -35.39
N ASN A 202 -31.83 -10.89 -36.45
CA ASN A 202 -31.96 -12.33 -36.72
C ASN A 202 -30.75 -13.14 -36.24
N ALA A 203 -29.73 -12.49 -35.70
CA ALA A 203 -28.55 -13.17 -35.14
C ALA A 203 -28.92 -14.03 -33.92
N ASP A 204 -28.22 -15.15 -33.78
CA ASP A 204 -28.29 -16.13 -32.69
C ASP A 204 -27.13 -16.01 -31.68
N GLU A 205 -26.17 -15.15 -31.96
CA GLU A 205 -24.99 -14.83 -31.15
C GLU A 205 -24.75 -13.32 -31.00
N LEU A 206 -23.86 -12.95 -30.07
CA LEU A 206 -23.44 -11.56 -29.91
C LEU A 206 -22.62 -11.09 -31.12
N PRO A 207 -22.75 -9.81 -31.54
CA PRO A 207 -21.90 -9.26 -32.59
C PRO A 207 -20.42 -9.26 -32.18
N SER A 208 -19.54 -9.16 -33.17
CA SER A 208 -18.10 -9.09 -32.93
C SER A 208 -17.61 -7.70 -32.52
N PRO A 209 -16.42 -7.59 -31.89
CA PRO A 209 -15.78 -6.30 -31.64
C PRO A 209 -15.66 -5.45 -32.92
N THR A 210 -15.37 -6.09 -34.07
CA THR A 210 -15.28 -5.40 -35.37
C THR A 210 -16.60 -4.80 -35.82
N GLN A 211 -17.71 -5.53 -35.67
CA GLN A 211 -19.05 -5.04 -36.02
C GLN A 211 -19.51 -3.88 -35.12
N LEU A 212 -18.93 -3.76 -33.93
CA LEU A 212 -19.26 -2.75 -32.92
C LEU A 212 -18.21 -1.65 -32.77
N LYS A 213 -17.31 -1.48 -33.74
CA LYS A 213 -16.32 -0.40 -33.72
C LYS A 213 -16.98 0.96 -33.48
N LYS A 214 -16.39 1.75 -32.58
CA LYS A 214 -16.82 3.09 -32.17
C LYS A 214 -18.24 3.12 -31.58
N LYS A 215 -18.70 1.99 -31.01
CA LYS A 215 -19.99 1.89 -30.31
C LYS A 215 -19.84 1.85 -28.80
N ILE A 216 -20.79 2.49 -28.13
CA ILE A 216 -20.97 2.50 -26.69
C ILE A 216 -22.27 1.76 -26.38
N LEU A 217 -22.17 0.69 -25.58
CA LEU A 217 -23.27 -0.17 -25.18
C LEU A 217 -23.67 0.15 -23.74
N ILE A 218 -24.97 0.19 -23.46
CA ILE A 218 -25.49 0.38 -22.11
C ILE A 218 -25.84 -0.99 -21.51
N LYS A 219 -25.20 -1.32 -20.39
CA LYS A 219 -25.60 -2.40 -19.48
C LYS A 219 -26.44 -1.77 -18.37
N HIS A 220 -27.75 -1.99 -18.42
CA HIS A 220 -28.70 -1.56 -17.39
C HIS A 220 -29.90 -2.51 -17.36
N LYS A 221 -30.64 -2.56 -16.26
CA LYS A 221 -31.87 -3.37 -16.15
C LYS A 221 -32.86 -2.98 -17.27
N LYS A 222 -33.50 -3.99 -17.87
CA LYS A 222 -34.45 -3.83 -18.98
C LYS A 222 -35.86 -4.25 -18.57
N LEU A 223 -36.87 -3.46 -18.92
CA LEU A 223 -38.28 -3.79 -18.77
C LEU A 223 -38.68 -4.92 -19.73
N VAL A 224 -39.61 -5.77 -19.30
CA VAL A 224 -40.24 -6.78 -20.17
C VAL A 224 -41.17 -6.09 -21.17
N GLU A 225 -41.16 -6.53 -22.43
CA GLU A 225 -41.99 -5.95 -23.49
C GLU A 225 -43.49 -6.01 -23.12
N GLY A 226 -44.15 -4.84 -23.11
CA GLY A 226 -45.60 -4.71 -22.86
C GLY A 226 -45.99 -4.22 -21.46
N ASN A 227 -45.08 -4.16 -20.49
CA ASN A 227 -45.33 -3.61 -19.15
C ASN A 227 -44.83 -2.17 -19.01
N LEU A 228 -45.74 -1.23 -18.66
CA LEU A 228 -45.40 0.17 -18.36
C LEU A 228 -44.89 0.38 -16.92
N TYR A 229 -45.02 -0.64 -16.08
CA TYR A 229 -44.63 -0.65 -14.67
C TYR A 229 -44.55 -2.12 -14.21
N GLU A 230 -43.37 -2.59 -13.81
CA GLU A 230 -43.22 -3.91 -13.20
C GLU A 230 -42.46 -3.78 -11.87
N GLU A 231 -43.00 -4.38 -10.81
CA GLU A 231 -42.28 -4.60 -9.55
C GLU A 231 -41.29 -5.74 -9.78
N VAL A 232 -40.02 -5.40 -9.95
CA VAL A 232 -38.96 -6.40 -10.17
C VAL A 232 -38.61 -7.03 -8.83
N SER A 233 -38.89 -8.33 -8.68
CA SER A 233 -38.44 -9.12 -7.53
C SER A 233 -36.92 -9.21 -7.52
N THR A 234 -36.27 -8.44 -6.65
CA THR A 234 -34.83 -8.54 -6.38
C THR A 234 -34.56 -9.78 -5.52
N ALA A 235 -33.79 -10.71 -6.08
CA ALA A 235 -33.00 -11.64 -5.29
C ALA A 235 -31.65 -10.95 -4.99
N SER A 236 -31.67 -9.91 -4.13
CA SER A 236 -30.44 -9.40 -3.51
C SER A 236 -30.01 -10.43 -2.45
N TYR A 237 -28.83 -11.02 -2.64
CA TYR A 237 -28.13 -11.68 -1.55
C TYR A 237 -27.71 -10.56 -0.60
N SER A 238 -28.32 -10.49 0.58
CA SER A 238 -27.95 -9.52 1.60
C SER A 238 -26.65 -9.97 2.24
N GLU A 239 -25.50 -9.61 1.66
CA GLU A 239 -24.26 -9.55 2.43
C GLU A 239 -24.29 -8.31 3.32
N ASN A 240 -23.66 -8.39 4.50
CA ASN A 240 -23.50 -7.27 5.42
C ASN A 240 -22.45 -6.29 4.86
N ASP A 241 -22.81 -5.59 3.80
CA ASP A 241 -22.01 -4.57 3.12
C ASP A 241 -22.42 -3.16 3.56
N ILE A 242 -21.58 -2.15 3.31
CA ILE A 242 -21.83 -0.73 3.62
C ILE A 242 -23.13 -0.24 2.98
N SER A 243 -23.53 -0.78 1.83
CA SER A 243 -24.80 -0.46 1.19
C SER A 243 -26.04 -0.73 2.06
N ASN A 244 -25.93 -1.64 3.04
CA ASN A 244 -26.99 -2.01 4.01
C ASN A 244 -26.84 -1.33 5.38
N SER A 245 -25.87 -0.41 5.54
CA SER A 245 -25.64 0.31 6.80
C SER A 245 -26.71 1.39 7.06
N ILE A 246 -26.90 1.73 8.34
CA ILE A 246 -27.81 2.79 8.80
C ILE A 246 -27.13 4.17 8.69
N LYS A 247 -25.84 4.24 9.06
CA LYS A 247 -25.05 5.46 9.00
C LYS A 247 -23.57 5.12 8.93
N ASN A 248 -22.85 5.86 8.11
CA ASN A 248 -21.40 5.79 7.98
C ASN A 248 -20.80 7.19 8.15
N GLY A 249 -19.54 7.25 8.54
CA GLY A 249 -18.79 8.50 8.64
C GLY A 249 -17.45 8.33 9.32
N ILE A 250 -16.70 9.42 9.42
CA ILE A 250 -15.43 9.47 10.15
C ILE A 250 -15.71 10.07 11.53
N LEU A 251 -15.32 9.37 12.57
CA LEU A 251 -15.32 9.88 13.94
C LEU A 251 -13.92 9.72 14.53
N TYR A 252 -13.62 10.47 15.58
CA TYR A 252 -12.29 10.48 16.17
C TYR A 252 -12.29 9.70 17.48
N LEU A 253 -11.21 8.94 17.71
CA LEU A 253 -10.91 8.28 18.98
C LEU A 253 -9.66 8.90 19.59
N GLU A 254 -9.62 9.03 20.92
CA GLU A 254 -8.46 9.52 21.66
C GLU A 254 -7.45 8.38 21.89
N ASP A 255 -6.20 8.60 21.50
CA ASP A 255 -5.09 7.70 21.82
C ASP A 255 -4.79 7.77 23.33
N PRO A 256 -4.75 6.64 24.04
CA PRO A 256 -4.55 6.64 25.49
C PRO A 256 -3.12 7.01 25.93
N ILE A 257 -2.14 7.03 25.02
CA ILE A 257 -0.71 7.25 25.31
C ILE A 257 -0.35 8.74 25.19
N ASP A 258 -0.67 9.36 24.05
CA ASP A 258 -0.30 10.76 23.79
C ASP A 258 -1.51 11.72 23.82
N HIS A 259 -2.71 11.21 24.08
CA HIS A 259 -3.96 11.96 24.16
C HIS A 259 -4.30 12.72 22.87
N THR A 260 -3.78 12.27 21.73
CA THR A 260 -4.13 12.81 20.41
C THR A 260 -5.41 12.16 19.88
N TRP A 261 -6.18 12.90 19.08
CA TRP A 261 -7.41 12.40 18.47
C TRP A 261 -7.15 11.98 17.02
N SER A 262 -7.33 10.71 16.72
CA SER A 262 -7.12 10.15 15.38
C SER A 262 -8.44 9.73 14.72
N PRO A 263 -8.58 9.90 13.40
CA PRO A 263 -9.83 9.60 12.69
C PRO A 263 -9.96 8.11 12.36
N HIS A 264 -11.17 7.59 12.51
CA HIS A 264 -11.54 6.20 12.22
C HIS A 264 -12.86 6.17 11.43
N TYR A 265 -13.01 5.21 10.52
CA TYR A 265 -14.30 4.93 9.89
C TYR A 265 -15.23 4.27 10.88
N PHE A 266 -16.45 4.78 10.99
CA PHE A 266 -17.53 4.19 11.76
C PHE A 266 -18.66 3.74 10.82
N VAL A 267 -19.14 2.52 11.03
CA VAL A 267 -20.27 1.92 10.30
C VAL A 267 -21.30 1.41 11.29
N LEU A 268 -22.44 2.09 11.37
CA LEU A 268 -23.60 1.66 12.16
C LEU A 268 -24.50 0.78 11.30
N THR A 269 -24.73 -0.45 11.73
CA THR A 269 -25.72 -1.37 11.19
C THR A 269 -26.90 -1.51 12.16
N SER A 270 -27.90 -2.33 11.81
CA SER A 270 -29.04 -2.58 12.72
C SER A 270 -28.64 -3.21 14.05
N ASN A 271 -27.53 -3.96 14.07
CA ASN A 271 -27.16 -4.80 15.21
C ASN A 271 -25.77 -4.47 15.79
N LYS A 272 -24.89 -3.81 15.02
CA LYS A 272 -23.50 -3.52 15.42
C LYS A 272 -22.99 -2.16 14.93
N ILE A 273 -22.10 -1.54 15.69
CA ILE A 273 -21.23 -0.44 15.27
C ILE A 273 -19.86 -1.04 15.00
N TYR A 274 -19.33 -0.88 13.80
CA TYR A 274 -17.96 -1.27 13.45
C TYR A 274 -17.09 -0.02 13.38
N TYR A 275 -15.83 -0.09 13.82
CA TYR A 275 -14.87 0.99 13.66
C TYR A 275 -13.52 0.48 13.16
N SER A 276 -12.85 1.28 12.33
CA SER A 276 -11.61 0.88 11.65
C SER A 276 -10.35 1.12 12.48
N GLU A 277 -9.21 0.67 11.97
CA GLU A 277 -7.89 1.20 12.36
C GLU A 277 -7.77 2.70 12.03
N GLU A 278 -6.71 3.35 12.51
CA GLU A 278 -6.48 4.78 12.24
C GLU A 278 -6.39 5.02 10.74
N THR A 279 -7.19 5.97 10.26
CA THR A 279 -7.21 6.34 8.85
C THR A 279 -6.30 7.54 8.66
N SER A 280 -5.26 7.42 7.84
CA SER A 280 -4.50 8.61 7.44
C SER A 280 -5.38 9.40 6.47
N ARG A 281 -5.68 10.66 6.79
CA ARG A 281 -6.17 11.60 5.77
C ARG A 281 -5.12 11.60 4.66
N TYR A 282 -5.44 11.03 3.49
CA TYR A 282 -4.70 11.28 2.26
C TYR A 282 -4.86 12.76 1.89
N GLN A 283 -4.15 13.65 2.58
CA GLN A 283 -3.87 14.99 2.09
C GLN A 283 -2.63 14.89 1.20
N PHE A 284 -2.83 14.53 -0.07
CA PHE A 284 -1.90 14.92 -1.11
C PHE A 284 -2.43 16.23 -1.73
N ASN A 285 -1.64 17.28 -1.54
CA ASN A 285 -1.61 18.57 -2.25
C ASN A 285 -2.75 19.57 -2.00
N GLU A 286 -2.42 20.66 -1.31
CA GLU A 286 -2.30 21.99 -1.92
C GLU A 286 -1.36 22.80 -1.01
N ASP A 287 -0.26 23.28 -1.60
CA ASP A 287 0.66 24.27 -1.05
C ASP A 287 1.27 23.98 0.33
N GLU A 288 2.36 23.20 0.37
CA GLU A 288 3.50 23.56 1.22
C GLU A 288 4.15 24.86 0.67
N GLU A 289 3.36 25.93 0.56
CA GLU A 289 3.94 27.21 0.91
C GLU A 289 4.09 27.13 2.43
N GLU A 290 5.33 26.98 2.87
CA GLU A 290 5.72 27.37 4.23
C GLU A 290 5.19 28.79 4.43
N VAL A 291 3.97 28.91 4.95
CA VAL A 291 3.57 30.10 5.68
C VAL A 291 4.40 30.03 6.94
N GLU A 292 5.66 30.44 6.83
CA GLU A 292 6.43 30.97 7.93
C GLU A 292 5.51 32.04 8.55
N GLN A 293 4.78 31.64 9.58
CA GLN A 293 4.42 32.57 10.62
C GLN A 293 5.77 33.08 11.11
N LYS A 294 6.17 34.25 10.58
CA LYS A 294 7.26 35.05 11.12
C LYS A 294 6.86 35.44 12.53
N GLU A 295 7.02 34.51 13.46
CA GLU A 295 7.36 34.88 14.82
C GLU A 295 8.63 35.71 14.70
N GLU A 296 8.57 36.96 15.17
CA GLU A 296 9.74 37.83 15.27
C GLU A 296 10.76 37.16 16.18
N PHE A 297 11.62 36.30 15.62
CA PHE A 297 12.75 35.75 16.36
C PHE A 297 13.60 36.91 16.84
N ASN A 298 13.80 36.96 18.16
CA ASN A 298 14.72 37.90 18.76
C ASN A 298 16.09 37.71 18.09
N ASN A 299 16.64 38.76 17.46
CA ASN A 299 17.92 38.72 16.71
C ASN A 299 19.09 38.13 17.52
N ASN A 300 18.95 38.03 18.84
CA ASN A 300 19.91 37.45 19.76
C ASN A 300 19.97 35.90 19.74
N GLU A 301 19.00 35.18 19.17
CA GLU A 301 18.91 33.70 19.26
C GLU A 301 19.12 32.95 17.93
N LEU A 302 19.35 33.65 16.82
CA LEU A 302 19.53 33.07 15.48
C LEU A 302 20.67 32.06 15.35
N HIS A 303 21.61 32.04 16.29
CA HIS A 303 22.77 31.16 16.26
C HIS A 303 22.52 29.77 16.86
N PHE A 304 21.43 29.56 17.61
CA PHE A 304 21.14 28.25 18.25
C PHE A 304 20.72 27.16 17.25
N THR A 305 20.23 27.53 16.07
CA THR A 305 19.85 26.62 14.98
C THR A 305 21.02 26.28 14.05
N GLU A 306 22.16 26.96 14.22
CA GLU A 306 23.29 26.88 13.30
C GLU A 306 24.24 25.72 13.61
N LYS A 307 24.69 25.03 12.55
CA LYS A 307 25.58 23.87 12.66
C LYS A 307 26.93 24.19 13.32
N TRP A 308 27.45 25.41 13.14
CA TRP A 308 28.73 25.85 13.68
C TRP A 308 28.67 26.28 15.14
N PHE A 309 27.49 26.45 15.73
CA PHE A 309 27.36 26.84 17.13
C PHE A 309 27.19 25.61 18.02
N HIS A 310 28.17 25.34 18.89
CA HIS A 310 28.23 24.13 19.71
C HIS A 310 27.81 24.38 21.16
N GLY A 311 27.28 25.56 21.46
CA GLY A 311 26.89 25.96 22.81
C GLY A 311 28.04 25.85 23.82
N LYS A 312 27.73 25.36 25.01
CA LYS A 312 28.71 25.12 26.08
C LYS A 312 29.33 23.73 25.94
N LEU A 313 30.60 23.69 25.55
CA LEU A 313 31.37 22.45 25.48
C LEU A 313 32.02 22.17 26.84
N GLY A 314 31.52 21.17 27.58
CA GLY A 314 32.14 20.67 28.83
C GLY A 314 31.73 21.40 30.13
N GLY A 315 32.00 20.74 31.27
CA GLY A 315 31.68 21.21 32.62
C GLY A 315 32.89 21.73 33.42
N GLY A 316 33.81 22.50 32.81
CA GLY A 316 35.06 22.89 33.47
C GLY A 316 36.07 23.63 32.57
N ARG A 317 37.38 23.31 32.68
CA ARG A 317 38.47 23.85 31.82
C ARG A 317 38.71 23.02 30.53
N ASP A 318 37.74 22.21 30.12
CA ASP A 318 37.90 21.19 29.08
C ASP A 318 37.32 21.56 27.71
N GLY A 319 36.48 22.60 27.61
CA GLY A 319 35.82 23.00 26.37
C GLY A 319 36.78 23.43 25.27
N ARG A 320 37.97 23.93 25.63
CA ARG A 320 39.04 24.18 24.65
C ARG A 320 39.57 22.87 24.04
N GLN A 321 39.81 21.85 24.86
CA GLN A 321 40.34 20.56 24.40
C GLN A 321 39.30 19.81 23.56
N ILE A 322 38.02 19.88 23.96
CA ILE A 322 36.90 19.30 23.21
C ILE A 322 36.77 19.98 21.84
N ALA A 323 36.83 21.32 21.78
CA ALA A 323 36.82 22.05 20.51
C ALA A 323 38.01 21.72 19.61
N GLU A 324 39.21 21.60 20.17
CA GLU A 324 40.41 21.18 19.43
C GLU A 324 40.25 19.77 18.88
N LYS A 325 39.73 18.83 19.69
CA LYS A 325 39.46 17.45 19.29
C LYS A 325 38.45 17.38 18.13
N LEU A 326 37.29 18.03 18.27
CA LEU A 326 36.23 18.04 17.24
C LEU A 326 36.74 18.60 15.90
N LEU A 327 37.51 19.70 15.93
CA LEU A 327 38.10 20.28 14.73
C LEU A 327 39.18 19.38 14.12
N HIS A 328 40.04 18.78 14.94
CA HIS A 328 41.07 17.85 14.48
C HIS A 328 40.47 16.61 13.82
N GLU A 329 39.48 15.99 14.45
CA GLU A 329 38.79 14.81 13.92
C GLU A 329 38.11 15.12 12.59
N TYR A 330 37.27 16.17 12.56
CA TYR A 330 36.55 16.57 11.35
C TYR A 330 37.50 16.91 10.19
N CYS A 331 38.56 17.68 10.45
CA CYS A 331 39.51 18.06 9.40
C CYS A 331 40.38 16.89 8.93
N THR A 332 40.66 15.90 9.79
CA THR A 332 41.42 14.71 9.40
C THR A 332 40.58 13.78 8.52
N GLU A 333 39.30 13.62 8.82
CA GLU A 333 38.38 12.73 8.09
C GLU A 333 37.92 13.32 6.75
N THR A 334 37.68 14.63 6.68
CA THR A 334 37.11 15.29 5.48
C THR A 334 38.15 15.96 4.58
N GLY A 335 39.44 15.92 4.94
CA GLY A 335 40.50 16.66 4.24
C GLY A 335 40.41 18.17 4.46
N GLY A 336 40.11 18.58 5.70
CA GLY A 336 39.67 19.91 6.12
C GLY A 336 40.50 21.06 5.58
N LYS A 337 39.79 22.12 5.17
CA LYS A 337 40.37 23.34 4.61
C LYS A 337 40.71 24.34 5.70
N ASP A 338 41.74 25.15 5.47
CA ASP A 338 41.99 26.32 6.30
C ASP A 338 40.72 27.20 6.36
N GLY A 339 40.35 27.64 7.57
CA GLY A 339 39.12 28.35 7.84
C GLY A 339 37.94 27.49 8.34
N THR A 340 38.07 26.15 8.35
CA THR A 340 37.06 25.25 8.94
C THR A 340 36.88 25.57 10.42
N PHE A 341 35.66 25.74 10.93
CA PHE A 341 35.45 26.41 12.22
C PHE A 341 34.25 25.92 13.04
N LEU A 342 34.28 26.23 14.34
CA LEU A 342 33.14 26.15 15.26
C LEU A 342 33.18 27.31 16.26
N VAL A 343 32.03 27.59 16.86
CA VAL A 343 31.87 28.60 17.92
C VAL A 343 31.28 27.94 19.16
N ARG A 344 31.82 28.30 20.32
CA ARG A 344 31.37 27.82 21.64
C ARG A 344 31.27 28.97 22.63
N GLU A 345 30.53 28.77 23.71
CA GLU A 345 30.57 29.68 24.85
C GLU A 345 31.97 29.71 25.49
N SER A 346 32.39 30.90 25.92
CA SER A 346 33.69 31.08 26.57
C SER A 346 33.62 30.64 28.04
N GLU A 347 34.40 29.63 28.38
CA GLU A 347 34.53 29.15 29.76
C GLU A 347 35.32 30.13 30.64
N THR A 348 36.24 30.89 30.04
CA THR A 348 37.12 31.81 30.76
C THR A 348 36.46 33.16 31.01
N PHE A 349 35.60 33.59 30.09
CA PHE A 349 34.95 34.90 30.13
C PHE A 349 33.45 34.73 29.99
N VAL A 350 32.75 34.74 31.13
CA VAL A 350 31.31 34.54 31.19
C VAL A 350 30.59 35.59 30.33
N GLY A 351 29.74 35.12 29.41
CA GLY A 351 28.99 35.97 28.47
C GLY A 351 29.66 36.19 27.11
N ASP A 352 30.94 35.81 26.96
CA ASP A 352 31.65 35.85 25.69
C ASP A 352 31.62 34.49 24.96
N TYR A 353 32.08 34.49 23.72
CA TYR A 353 32.20 33.29 22.90
C TYR A 353 33.66 33.07 22.45
N THR A 354 33.97 31.85 22.01
CA THR A 354 35.27 31.51 21.42
C THR A 354 35.05 30.91 20.04
N LEU A 355 35.64 31.52 19.02
CA LEU A 355 35.76 30.99 17.66
C LEU A 355 37.01 30.12 17.57
N SER A 356 36.84 28.85 17.25
CA SER A 356 37.94 27.91 17.00
C SER A 356 37.96 27.58 15.51
N PHE A 357 39.11 27.69 14.85
CA PHE A 357 39.23 27.40 13.42
C PHE A 357 40.55 26.74 13.03
N TRP A 358 40.53 26.01 11.93
CA TRP A 358 41.67 25.27 11.39
C TRP A 358 42.57 26.17 10.56
N ARG A 359 43.89 26.10 10.80
CA ARG A 359 44.90 26.80 10.02
C ARG A 359 46.23 26.06 10.06
N SER A 360 46.79 25.76 8.88
CA SER A 360 48.14 25.18 8.75
C SER A 360 48.34 23.95 9.66
N SER A 361 47.34 23.06 9.63
CA SER A 361 47.29 21.81 10.41
C SER A 361 47.23 21.99 11.94
N ARG A 362 46.79 23.16 12.42
CA ARG A 362 46.60 23.44 13.85
C ARG A 362 45.29 24.20 14.08
N VAL A 363 44.72 24.03 15.27
CA VAL A 363 43.55 24.80 15.70
C VAL A 363 43.99 26.13 16.30
N GLN A 364 43.35 27.20 15.87
CA GLN A 364 43.50 28.55 16.42
C GLN A 364 42.21 28.96 17.14
N HIS A 365 42.36 29.76 18.20
CA HIS A 365 41.23 30.24 19.01
C HIS A 365 41.22 31.76 19.05
N CYS A 366 40.09 32.36 18.73
CA CYS A 366 39.85 33.79 18.82
C CYS A 366 38.68 34.05 19.77
N ARG A 367 38.89 34.93 20.75
CA ARG A 367 37.83 35.35 21.67
C ARG A 367 36.90 36.33 20.96
N ILE A 368 35.62 36.00 20.93
CA ILE A 368 34.55 36.91 20.51
C ILE A 368 34.04 37.61 21.77
N HIS A 369 34.26 38.91 21.83
CA HIS A 369 33.84 39.74 22.95
C HIS A 369 32.35 40.09 22.81
N SER A 370 31.66 40.05 23.94
CA SER A 370 30.28 40.49 24.10
C SER A 370 30.28 41.73 25.00
N ARG A 371 29.69 42.84 24.55
CA ARG A 371 29.53 44.05 25.35
C ARG A 371 28.10 44.55 25.29
N GLN A 372 27.63 45.13 26.39
CA GLN A 372 26.32 45.79 26.43
C GLN A 372 26.49 47.26 26.04
N GLU A 373 25.77 47.70 25.00
CA GLU A 373 25.81 49.09 24.52
C GLU A 373 24.37 49.55 24.24
N ALA A 374 23.92 50.61 24.92
CA ALA A 374 22.56 51.17 24.80
C ALA A 374 21.41 50.14 24.97
N GLY A 375 21.60 49.13 25.83
CA GLY A 375 20.58 48.10 26.11
C GLY A 375 20.58 46.91 25.14
N ALA A 376 21.42 46.91 24.11
CA ALA A 376 21.62 45.80 23.19
C ALA A 376 23.01 45.15 23.39
N THR A 377 23.07 43.83 23.26
CA THR A 377 24.35 43.10 23.27
C THR A 377 25.01 43.22 21.91
N LYS A 378 26.29 43.58 21.89
CA LYS A 378 27.10 43.75 20.69
C LYS A 378 28.30 42.81 20.71
N PHE A 379 28.64 42.23 19.56
CA PHE A 379 29.67 41.22 19.39
C PHE A 379 30.82 41.71 18.52
N TYR A 380 32.07 41.40 18.87
CA TYR A 380 33.24 41.81 18.08
C TYR A 380 34.48 40.93 18.33
N LEU A 381 35.30 40.76 17.29
CA LEU A 381 36.63 40.15 17.36
C LEU A 381 37.75 41.20 17.48
N THR A 382 37.53 42.36 16.86
CA THR A 382 38.43 43.52 16.86
C THR A 382 37.63 44.78 17.16
N ASP A 383 38.18 45.73 17.91
CA ASP A 383 37.44 46.93 18.38
C ASP A 383 36.87 47.81 17.25
N ASN A 384 37.33 47.64 16.01
CA ASN A 384 36.92 48.44 14.84
C ASN A 384 35.64 47.95 14.16
N LEU A 385 35.20 46.72 14.41
CA LEU A 385 34.06 46.08 13.73
C LEU A 385 33.17 45.40 14.76
N VAL A 386 31.96 45.95 14.94
CA VAL A 386 31.00 45.54 15.95
C VAL A 386 29.70 45.11 15.28
N PHE A 387 29.11 44.03 15.76
CA PHE A 387 27.95 43.36 15.19
C PHE A 387 26.82 43.23 16.21
N ASP A 388 25.59 43.14 15.70
CA ASP A 388 24.37 43.13 16.52
C ASP A 388 23.98 41.73 16.99
N SER A 389 24.59 40.69 16.42
CA SER A 389 24.39 39.30 16.81
C SER A 389 25.63 38.45 16.51
N LEU A 390 25.76 37.32 17.20
CA LEU A 390 26.82 36.34 16.91
C LEU A 390 26.70 35.79 15.49
N TYR A 391 25.47 35.60 15.00
CA TYR A 391 25.17 35.16 13.64
C TYR A 391 25.72 36.12 12.58
N SER A 392 25.44 37.42 12.73
CA SER A 392 25.90 38.44 11.77
C SER A 392 27.42 38.59 11.75
N LEU A 393 28.07 38.45 12.91
CA LEU A 393 29.53 38.42 13.02
C LEU A 393 30.12 37.25 12.22
N ILE A 394 29.59 36.03 12.39
CA ILE A 394 30.10 34.85 11.70
C ILE A 394 29.84 34.92 10.20
N CYS A 395 28.64 35.35 9.78
CA CYS A 395 28.33 35.53 8.35
C CYS A 395 29.29 36.52 7.69
N HIS A 396 29.59 37.64 8.36
CA HIS A 396 30.57 38.60 7.86
C HIS A 396 31.95 37.97 7.62
N TYR A 397 32.48 37.20 8.59
CA TYR A 397 33.81 36.61 8.48
C TYR A 397 33.90 35.37 7.57
N ARG A 398 32.75 34.85 7.10
CA ARG A 398 32.71 33.87 6.01
C ARG A 398 32.95 34.51 4.64
N GLU A 399 32.51 35.76 4.47
CA GLU A 399 32.67 36.51 3.22
C GLU A 399 33.96 37.35 3.21
N VAL A 400 34.25 38.00 4.33
CA VAL A 400 35.37 38.93 4.52
C VAL A 400 36.44 38.29 5.40
N PRO A 401 37.72 38.28 5.00
CA PRO A 401 38.77 37.70 5.83
C PRO A 401 38.93 38.41 7.18
N LEU A 402 39.01 37.61 8.24
CA LEU A 402 39.52 38.06 9.53
C LEU A 402 41.01 38.40 9.39
N ARG A 403 41.37 39.65 9.70
CA ARG A 403 42.76 40.15 9.63
C ARG A 403 43.31 40.35 11.03
N CYS A 404 44.31 39.55 11.38
CA CYS A 404 45.16 39.75 12.54
C CYS A 404 46.58 40.11 12.08
N ASN A 405 47.40 40.69 12.96
CA ASN A 405 48.78 41.11 12.63
C ASN A 405 49.66 39.96 12.08
N GLU A 406 49.26 38.70 12.32
CA GLU A 406 50.01 37.50 11.92
C GLU A 406 49.36 36.69 10.79
N PHE A 407 48.11 36.98 10.40
CA PHE A 407 47.39 36.23 9.35
C PHE A 407 46.11 36.89 8.82
N GLU A 408 45.69 36.45 7.64
CA GLU A 408 44.40 36.76 7.02
C GLU A 408 43.68 35.43 6.72
N MET A 409 42.44 35.26 7.21
CA MET A 409 41.70 33.99 7.08
C MET A 409 40.19 34.23 6.92
N ARG A 410 39.54 33.55 5.97
CA ARG A 410 38.06 33.49 5.89
C ARG A 410 37.56 32.23 6.58
N LEU A 411 36.40 32.32 7.22
CA LEU A 411 35.71 31.15 7.74
C LEU A 411 35.07 30.37 6.58
N THR A 412 35.33 29.07 6.51
CA THR A 412 34.90 28.21 5.40
C THR A 412 33.82 27.23 5.87
N ASP A 413 34.20 25.98 6.12
CA ASP A 413 33.29 24.89 6.39
C ASP A 413 32.94 24.85 7.90
N PRO A 414 31.65 24.85 8.28
CA PRO A 414 31.24 24.75 9.67
C PRO A 414 31.35 23.30 10.15
N VAL A 415 32.00 23.08 11.30
CA VAL A 415 32.03 21.75 11.93
C VAL A 415 30.64 21.43 12.49
N PRO A 416 29.99 20.32 12.08
CA PRO A 416 28.66 19.95 12.58
C PRO A 416 28.71 19.52 14.05
N GLN A 417 27.57 19.52 14.73
CA GLN A 417 27.43 19.06 16.12
C GLN A 417 27.17 17.53 16.16
N PRO A 418 28.16 16.67 16.47
CA PRO A 418 27.95 15.22 16.48
C PRO A 418 27.07 14.75 17.66
N ASN A 419 27.01 15.52 18.75
CA ASN A 419 26.39 15.11 20.02
C ASN A 419 25.05 15.79 20.31
N ALA A 420 24.38 16.37 19.30
CA ALA A 420 23.12 17.09 19.51
C ALA A 420 21.99 16.22 20.10
N HIS A 421 22.07 14.89 19.95
CA HIS A 421 21.14 13.93 20.55
C HIS A 421 21.20 13.88 22.08
N GLU A 422 22.34 14.22 22.70
CA GLU A 422 22.51 14.16 24.16
C GLU A 422 21.55 15.06 24.93
N SER A 423 21.07 16.13 24.28
CA SER A 423 20.11 17.09 24.84
C SER A 423 18.64 16.70 24.65
N LYS A 424 18.36 15.61 23.94
CA LYS A 424 16.99 15.23 23.59
C LYS A 424 16.38 14.33 24.65
N GLU A 425 15.12 14.57 24.99
CA GLU A 425 14.36 13.86 26.03
C GLU A 425 14.30 12.33 25.82
N TRP A 426 14.46 11.89 24.57
CA TRP A 426 14.46 10.48 24.20
C TRP A 426 15.82 9.79 24.34
N TYR A 427 16.92 10.51 24.56
CA TYR A 427 18.25 9.93 24.68
C TYR A 427 18.58 9.66 26.14
N HIS A 428 19.05 8.45 26.42
CA HIS A 428 19.64 8.13 27.70
C HIS A 428 21.10 7.73 27.49
N ALA A 429 21.98 8.18 28.38
CA ALA A 429 23.41 7.86 28.35
C ALA A 429 23.77 6.60 29.16
N SER A 430 22.90 6.17 30.10
CA SER A 430 23.20 5.09 31.07
C SER A 430 22.00 4.17 31.46
N LEU A 431 21.34 3.54 30.49
CA LEU A 431 20.19 2.64 30.55
C LEU A 431 20.53 1.35 29.78
N THR A 432 20.59 0.23 30.50
CA THR A 432 20.89 -1.09 29.93
C THR A 432 19.72 -1.63 29.11
N ARG A 433 19.98 -2.63 28.25
CA ARG A 433 18.93 -3.35 27.50
C ARG A 433 17.80 -3.83 28.41
N LEU A 434 18.14 -4.47 29.54
CA LEU A 434 17.14 -4.97 30.49
C LEU A 434 16.31 -3.83 31.10
N GLN A 435 16.93 -2.67 31.34
CA GLN A 435 16.23 -1.49 31.85
C GLN A 435 15.34 -0.84 30.79
N ALA A 436 15.75 -0.81 29.52
CA ALA A 436 14.92 -0.35 28.41
C ALA A 436 13.69 -1.27 28.20
N GLU A 437 13.89 -2.59 28.24
CA GLU A 437 12.83 -3.60 28.21
C GLU A 437 11.92 -3.50 29.46
N GLN A 438 12.45 -3.19 30.64
CA GLN A 438 11.67 -3.00 31.88
C GLN A 438 10.96 -1.65 31.97
N SER A 439 11.49 -0.61 31.33
CA SER A 439 10.79 0.68 31.13
C SER A 439 9.56 0.52 30.24
N ARG A 440 9.50 -0.59 29.48
CA ARG A 440 8.32 -1.07 28.74
C ARG A 440 7.42 -2.02 29.56
N GLY A 441 7.77 -2.31 30.82
CA GLY A 441 7.06 -3.27 31.70
C GLY A 441 6.37 -2.62 32.92
N PRO A 442 5.49 -3.38 33.60
CA PRO A 442 4.09 -3.05 33.83
C PRO A 442 3.91 -2.00 34.95
N HIS A 443 3.85 -0.71 34.60
CA HIS A 443 3.31 0.25 35.55
C HIS A 443 1.79 0.12 35.62
N GLN A 444 1.33 -0.24 36.82
CA GLN A 444 -0.06 -0.26 37.27
C GLN A 444 -0.78 1.03 36.85
N LEU A 445 -1.47 0.97 35.71
CA LEU A 445 -2.63 1.79 35.31
C LEU A 445 -3.14 1.40 33.90
N LEU A 446 -2.45 0.53 33.15
CA LEU A 446 -2.84 0.15 31.78
C LEU A 446 -2.94 -1.37 31.55
N ARG A 447 -3.53 -2.13 32.48
CA ARG A 447 -4.00 -3.50 32.20
C ARG A 447 -5.47 -3.55 31.73
N GLU A 448 -6.06 -2.38 31.44
CA GLU A 448 -7.47 -2.24 31.06
C GLU A 448 -7.72 -1.73 29.62
N ALA A 449 -6.75 -1.82 28.71
CA ALA A 449 -6.96 -1.49 27.29
C ALA A 449 -6.80 -2.74 26.39
N PRO A 450 -7.78 -3.09 25.53
CA PRO A 450 -7.63 -4.18 24.57
C PRO A 450 -6.76 -3.76 23.38
N ALA A 451 -5.95 -4.70 22.89
CA ALA A 451 -5.38 -4.76 21.54
C ALA A 451 -5.03 -3.41 20.89
N LEU A 452 -3.90 -2.84 21.29
CA LEU A 452 -3.15 -1.87 20.49
C LEU A 452 -1.97 -2.62 19.85
N PRO A 453 -1.58 -2.35 18.59
CA PRO A 453 -0.28 -2.76 18.10
C PRO A 453 0.77 -2.02 18.92
N GLN A 454 1.56 -2.73 19.71
CA GLN A 454 2.70 -2.18 20.45
C GLN A 454 3.92 -1.95 19.52
N ASP A 455 3.72 -1.49 18.28
CA ASP A 455 4.77 -1.59 17.26
C ASP A 455 5.64 -0.34 17.04
N GLU A 456 5.43 0.75 17.77
CA GLU A 456 6.09 2.04 17.42
C GLU A 456 6.77 2.81 18.55
N ALA A 457 7.04 2.22 19.72
CA ALA A 457 7.82 2.89 20.76
C ALA A 457 9.33 2.63 20.57
N ALA A 458 10.18 3.66 20.44
CA ALA A 458 11.63 3.48 20.29
C ALA A 458 12.52 4.26 21.28
N LEU A 459 13.48 3.56 21.90
CA LEU A 459 14.47 4.13 22.85
C LEU A 459 15.90 3.84 22.37
N PRO A 460 16.76 4.86 22.19
CA PRO A 460 18.17 4.66 21.88
C PRO A 460 19.10 4.75 23.08
N HIS A 461 20.19 3.95 23.05
CA HIS A 461 21.14 3.84 24.17
C HIS A 461 22.60 3.55 23.79
N GLN A 462 23.57 3.98 24.61
CA GLN A 462 25.01 3.67 24.51
C GLN A 462 25.43 2.39 25.30
N ARG A 463 26.41 1.62 24.81
CA ARG A 463 26.96 0.41 25.46
C ARG A 463 28.16 0.71 26.39
N GLY A 464 28.44 -0.17 27.35
CA GLY A 464 29.45 0.02 28.41
C GLY A 464 30.75 -0.79 28.30
N ASP A 465 31.21 -1.18 27.11
CA ASP A 465 32.50 -1.88 26.94
C ASP A 465 33.57 -0.95 26.32
N PRO A 466 34.80 -0.89 26.88
CA PRO A 466 35.83 0.02 26.41
C PRO A 466 36.55 -0.56 25.17
N GLY A 467 36.10 -0.16 23.97
CA GLY A 467 36.75 -0.51 22.71
C GLY A 467 35.83 -0.61 21.49
N GLU A 468 34.52 -0.65 21.68
CA GLU A 468 33.50 -0.64 20.62
C GLU A 468 32.45 0.43 20.93
N ASP A 469 32.69 1.66 20.49
CA ASP A 469 31.79 2.77 20.78
C ASP A 469 30.63 2.83 19.77
N GLY A 470 29.52 2.14 20.06
CA GLY A 470 28.28 2.11 19.27
C GLY A 470 27.00 2.35 20.08
N TYR A 471 25.97 2.92 19.45
CA TYR A 471 24.62 3.14 19.99
C TYR A 471 23.71 1.91 19.78
N HIS A 472 22.41 1.98 20.10
CA HIS A 472 21.40 0.96 19.77
C HIS A 472 20.04 1.65 19.68
N ARG A 473 19.11 1.21 18.82
CA ARG A 473 17.68 1.61 18.82
C ARG A 473 16.84 0.36 19.09
N GLU A 474 15.92 0.44 20.05
CA GLU A 474 15.03 -0.68 20.38
C GLU A 474 13.61 -0.34 19.91
N CYS A 475 12.99 -1.16 19.05
CA CYS A 475 11.55 -1.14 18.69
C CYS A 475 11.05 -2.59 18.78
N SER A 476 9.74 -2.84 18.79
CA SER A 476 9.09 -4.11 19.19
C SER A 476 9.61 -5.42 18.57
N GLN A 477 10.56 -5.44 17.63
CA GLN A 477 11.15 -6.68 17.13
C GLN A 477 12.55 -6.61 16.45
N GLN A 478 13.40 -5.57 16.63
CA GLN A 478 14.53 -5.34 15.69
C GLN A 478 15.87 -4.83 16.31
N TRP A 479 17.02 -5.21 15.71
CA TRP A 479 18.42 -4.97 16.18
C TRP A 479 19.29 -4.21 15.14
N GLY A 480 20.28 -3.41 15.57
CA GLY A 480 21.29 -2.80 14.68
C GLY A 480 22.53 -2.20 15.39
N TRP A 481 23.71 -2.24 14.74
CA TRP A 481 25.06 -1.86 15.21
C TRP A 481 25.52 -0.46 14.73
N TRP A 482 26.48 0.21 15.42
CA TRP A 482 26.88 1.61 15.15
C TRP A 482 28.35 1.93 15.52
N GLY A 483 28.96 2.96 14.90
CA GLY A 483 30.30 3.52 15.23
C GLY A 483 30.36 5.06 15.03
N TRP A 484 31.39 5.74 15.57
CA TRP A 484 31.47 7.22 15.69
C TRP A 484 31.83 8.00 14.41
N GLY A 485 31.33 9.24 14.33
CA GLY A 485 31.70 10.29 13.35
C GLY A 485 30.61 10.56 12.30
N LEU A 486 29.93 9.51 11.84
CA LEU A 486 28.98 9.54 10.73
C LEU A 486 27.94 8.41 10.93
N CYS A 487 26.65 8.72 11.10
CA CYS A 487 25.65 7.67 11.39
C CYS A 487 25.24 6.91 10.12
N ALA A 488 25.36 5.58 10.15
CA ALA A 488 24.82 4.65 9.15
C ALA A 488 24.01 3.54 9.83
N THR A 489 22.86 3.17 9.27
CA THR A 489 22.16 1.90 9.56
C THR A 489 22.26 1.02 8.33
N GLY A 490 22.96 -0.11 8.41
CA GLY A 490 23.31 -0.86 7.20
C GLY A 490 24.00 0.06 6.18
N ASN A 491 23.51 0.10 4.95
CA ASN A 491 24.15 0.79 3.82
C ASN A 491 23.64 2.22 3.52
N GLN A 492 23.08 2.91 4.52
CA GLN A 492 22.66 4.31 4.36
C GLN A 492 23.85 5.27 4.46
N GLY A 493 23.93 6.23 3.52
CA GLY A 493 24.96 7.28 3.55
C GLY A 493 24.85 8.20 4.78
N PRO A 494 25.95 8.86 5.17
CA PRO A 494 26.08 9.38 6.52
C PRO A 494 25.36 10.73 6.76
N SER A 495 24.66 10.86 7.90
CA SER A 495 24.20 12.16 8.44
C SER A 495 24.08 12.14 9.97
N PRO A 496 24.08 13.29 10.68
CA PRO A 496 23.96 13.35 12.15
C PRO A 496 22.64 12.74 12.66
N ALA A 497 22.61 12.25 13.91
CA ALA A 497 21.43 11.59 14.50
C ALA A 497 20.10 12.39 14.46
N PRO A 498 20.07 13.73 14.68
CA PRO A 498 18.81 14.48 14.67
C PRO A 498 18.12 14.59 13.28
N PRO A 499 18.81 14.96 12.17
CA PRO A 499 18.25 14.87 10.81
C PRO A 499 17.77 13.47 10.42
N TRP A 500 18.43 12.44 10.95
CA TRP A 500 18.14 11.04 10.67
C TRP A 500 16.83 10.57 11.32
N ARG A 501 16.58 10.96 12.58
CA ARG A 501 15.33 10.64 13.29
C ARG A 501 14.14 11.44 12.76
N ASN A 502 14.32 12.69 12.33
CA ASN A 502 13.23 13.46 11.72
C ASN A 502 12.71 12.79 10.43
N TYR A 503 13.60 12.15 9.66
CA TYR A 503 13.21 11.32 8.50
C TYR A 503 12.34 10.12 8.91
N TRP A 504 12.73 9.34 9.93
CA TRP A 504 11.90 8.20 10.39
C TRP A 504 10.66 8.62 11.19
N ARG A 505 10.65 9.79 11.82
CA ARG A 505 9.47 10.35 12.49
C ARG A 505 8.39 10.78 11.50
N SER A 506 8.78 11.14 10.27
CA SER A 506 7.83 11.32 9.16
C SER A 506 7.21 9.99 8.70
N GLN A 507 7.72 8.85 9.17
CA GLN A 507 7.29 7.51 8.78
C GLN A 507 6.64 6.70 9.93
N LYS A 508 6.91 6.99 11.23
CA LYS A 508 6.35 6.31 12.44
C LYS A 508 6.31 7.25 13.67
N ARG A 509 5.28 7.18 14.54
CA ARG A 509 4.83 8.37 15.33
C ARG A 509 5.09 8.47 16.85
N ASN A 510 5.33 7.42 17.63
CA ASN A 510 5.25 7.55 19.11
C ASN A 510 6.57 7.58 19.92
N LEU A 511 6.55 8.33 21.03
CA LEU A 511 7.65 8.57 22.00
C LEU A 511 7.14 8.31 23.43
N LEU A 512 7.93 7.66 24.29
CA LEU A 512 7.61 7.48 25.72
C LEU A 512 8.55 8.32 26.59
N CYS A 513 8.02 8.95 27.64
CA CYS A 513 8.76 9.68 28.69
C CYS A 513 8.16 9.36 30.07
N THR A 514 8.99 9.35 31.12
CA THR A 514 8.55 9.28 32.53
C THR A 514 8.96 10.55 33.26
N GLU A 515 7.99 11.34 33.71
CA GLU A 515 8.24 12.46 34.63
C GLU A 515 8.52 11.92 36.05
N HIS A 516 9.55 12.45 36.70
CA HIS A 516 9.97 12.06 38.04
C HIS A 516 8.97 12.51 39.13
N GLY A 517 8.42 11.55 39.88
CA GLY A 517 7.50 11.78 40.99
C GLY A 517 8.14 12.48 42.22
N GLY A 518 7.41 13.46 42.76
CA GLY A 518 7.69 14.11 44.05
C GLY A 518 6.94 13.48 45.24
N PRO A 519 7.32 13.79 46.51
CA PRO A 519 7.01 12.98 47.68
C PRO A 519 5.69 13.33 48.40
N THR A 520 5.17 12.32 49.10
CA THR A 520 3.85 12.16 49.74
C THR A 520 3.60 12.93 51.06
N GLY A 521 2.31 13.22 51.37
CA GLY A 521 1.77 13.62 52.69
C GLY A 521 0.25 13.34 52.83
N PRO A 522 -0.36 13.31 54.05
CA PRO A 522 -1.12 12.12 54.52
C PRO A 522 -2.63 12.28 54.90
N GLN A 523 -3.31 11.11 54.97
CA GLN A 523 -4.46 10.67 55.83
C GLN A 523 -5.97 11.01 55.54
N ALA A 524 -6.70 9.97 55.07
CA ALA A 524 -7.87 9.24 55.69
C ALA A 524 -9.30 9.90 55.84
N PRO A 525 -10.39 9.14 56.15
CA PRO A 525 -11.50 8.70 55.24
C PRO A 525 -12.92 9.08 55.81
N PRO A 526 -14.10 8.44 55.57
CA PRO A 526 -14.65 7.54 54.52
C PRO A 526 -16.07 7.95 53.98
N ALA A 527 -16.61 7.29 52.94
CA ALA A 527 -18.00 6.75 52.94
C ALA A 527 -18.38 5.97 51.64
N LEU A 528 -18.57 4.66 51.84
CA LEU A 528 -19.37 3.67 51.11
C LEU A 528 -20.29 4.11 49.96
N LEU A 529 -20.13 3.46 48.80
CA LEU A 529 -21.15 2.68 48.08
C LEU A 529 -20.45 1.70 47.12
N SER A 530 -20.83 0.43 47.19
CA SER A 530 -20.22 -0.76 46.57
C SER A 530 -20.53 -0.94 45.07
N PRO A 531 -19.59 -1.47 44.25
CA PRO A 531 -19.91 -2.20 43.03
C PRO A 531 -19.76 -3.73 43.21
N LEU A 532 -20.73 -4.47 42.69
CA LEU A 532 -20.70 -5.94 42.58
C LEU A 532 -19.71 -6.36 41.49
N THR A 533 -18.74 -7.20 41.83
CA THR A 533 -17.66 -7.70 40.97
C THR A 533 -18.04 -8.96 40.17
N CYS A 534 -17.53 -9.05 38.94
CA CYS A 534 -17.77 -10.14 37.99
C CYS A 534 -16.95 -11.41 38.34
N LEU A 535 -17.54 -12.58 38.10
CA LEU A 535 -17.06 -13.89 38.55
C LEU A 535 -15.84 -14.38 37.74
N THR A 536 -14.63 -14.22 38.28
CA THR A 536 -13.39 -14.77 37.71
C THR A 536 -13.03 -16.10 38.41
N ALA A 537 -12.53 -17.11 37.69
CA ALA A 537 -11.99 -18.34 38.28
C ALA A 537 -10.47 -18.40 38.11
N VAL A 538 -9.75 -18.85 39.14
CA VAL A 538 -8.28 -18.91 39.15
C VAL A 538 -7.83 -20.31 39.54
N LYS A 539 -6.64 -20.70 39.09
CA LYS A 539 -6.02 -21.99 39.32
C LYS A 539 -4.81 -21.83 40.24
N ALA A 540 -4.75 -22.63 41.30
CA ALA A 540 -3.64 -22.59 42.23
C ALA A 540 -2.34 -23.13 41.61
N LEU A 541 -1.27 -22.33 41.67
CA LEU A 541 0.08 -22.71 41.23
C LEU A 541 0.83 -23.52 42.29
N TYR A 542 0.48 -23.33 43.56
CA TYR A 542 1.12 -23.96 44.72
C TYR A 542 0.07 -24.39 45.75
N ASP A 543 0.44 -25.31 46.64
CA ASP A 543 -0.37 -25.59 47.84
C ASP A 543 -0.33 -24.38 48.76
N TYR A 544 -1.48 -24.01 49.31
CA TYR A 544 -1.58 -22.96 50.32
C TYR A 544 -2.44 -23.44 51.48
N LYS A 545 -1.87 -23.36 52.69
CA LYS A 545 -2.54 -23.71 53.93
C LYS A 545 -2.82 -22.43 54.70
N ALA A 546 -4.09 -22.20 54.99
CA ALA A 546 -4.57 -21.03 55.72
C ALA A 546 -3.84 -20.91 57.06
N GLN A 547 -3.25 -19.74 57.29
CA GLN A 547 -2.60 -19.33 58.53
C GLN A 547 -3.61 -18.64 59.47
N ARG A 548 -4.69 -18.09 58.90
CA ARG A 548 -5.77 -17.41 59.63
C ARG A 548 -7.13 -18.04 59.31
N GLU A 549 -8.12 -17.84 60.19
CA GLU A 549 -9.45 -18.44 60.02
C GLU A 549 -10.21 -17.89 58.81
N ASP A 550 -9.87 -16.67 58.38
CA ASP A 550 -10.43 -15.98 57.23
C ASP A 550 -9.70 -16.28 55.91
N GLU A 551 -8.71 -17.17 55.92
CA GLU A 551 -7.93 -17.58 54.75
C GLU A 551 -8.42 -18.91 54.15
N LEU A 552 -8.34 -19.02 52.82
CA LEU A 552 -8.77 -20.18 52.05
C LEU A 552 -7.60 -21.16 51.90
N SER A 553 -7.76 -22.41 52.35
CA SER A 553 -6.77 -23.46 52.10
C SER A 553 -7.08 -24.20 50.80
N PHE A 554 -6.09 -24.38 49.94
CA PHE A 554 -6.23 -25.09 48.67
C PHE A 554 -4.94 -25.83 48.29
N CYS A 555 -5.07 -26.87 47.48
CA CYS A 555 -3.93 -27.58 46.92
C CYS A 555 -3.54 -27.01 45.55
N LYS A 556 -2.32 -27.24 45.11
CA LYS A 556 -1.83 -26.97 43.77
C LYS A 556 -2.78 -27.60 42.74
N GLN A 557 -3.09 -26.86 41.69
CA GLN A 557 -4.11 -27.15 40.66
C GLN A 557 -5.57 -27.04 41.13
N ALA A 558 -5.85 -26.60 42.36
CA ALA A 558 -7.21 -26.26 42.78
C ALA A 558 -7.79 -25.13 41.92
N ILE A 559 -9.06 -25.25 41.54
CA ILE A 559 -9.79 -24.17 40.88
C ILE A 559 -10.63 -23.42 41.91
N ILE A 560 -10.28 -22.15 42.11
CA ILE A 560 -10.96 -21.25 43.04
C ILE A 560 -11.92 -20.38 42.21
N HIS A 561 -13.19 -20.39 42.60
CA HIS A 561 -14.27 -19.72 41.87
C HIS A 561 -14.68 -18.42 42.55
N ASN A 562 -15.47 -17.59 41.87
CA ASN A 562 -16.05 -16.35 42.41
C ASN A 562 -14.99 -15.42 43.01
N VAL A 563 -13.88 -15.24 42.30
CA VAL A 563 -12.73 -14.50 42.81
C VAL A 563 -13.00 -13.00 42.80
N ASP A 564 -12.92 -12.39 43.97
CA ASP A 564 -13.00 -10.96 44.21
C ASP A 564 -11.57 -10.41 44.35
N LYS A 565 -11.12 -9.71 43.31
CA LYS A 565 -9.76 -9.16 43.22
C LYS A 565 -9.70 -7.83 43.94
N GLN A 566 -8.69 -7.67 44.80
CA GLN A 566 -8.43 -6.42 45.52
C GLN A 566 -6.95 -6.02 45.38
N ASP A 567 -6.71 -4.71 45.41
CA ASP A 567 -5.36 -4.15 45.44
C ASP A 567 -4.72 -4.41 46.81
N GLY A 568 -3.53 -5.02 46.81
CA GLY A 568 -2.82 -5.41 48.04
C GLY A 568 -2.31 -6.85 48.09
N GLY A 569 -2.44 -7.61 47.00
CA GLY A 569 -1.83 -8.93 46.85
C GLY A 569 -2.60 -10.09 47.49
N TRP A 570 -3.81 -9.84 47.98
CA TRP A 570 -4.71 -10.86 48.54
C TRP A 570 -6.08 -10.76 47.87
N TRP A 571 -6.62 -11.89 47.44
CA TRP A 571 -7.92 -12.01 46.78
C TRP A 571 -8.86 -12.86 47.62
N ARG A 572 -10.17 -12.75 47.41
CA ARG A 572 -11.15 -13.65 48.04
C ARG A 572 -11.76 -14.58 47.01
N GLY A 573 -12.16 -15.77 47.43
CA GLY A 573 -12.84 -16.70 46.53
C GLY A 573 -13.32 -17.96 47.22
N ASP A 574 -13.88 -18.86 46.41
CA ASP A 574 -14.63 -20.02 46.87
C ASP A 574 -13.89 -21.31 46.49
N TYR A 575 -13.58 -22.15 47.47
CA TYR A 575 -12.96 -23.46 47.26
C TYR A 575 -13.27 -24.42 48.43
N GLY A 576 -13.49 -25.71 48.12
CA GLY A 576 -13.66 -26.75 49.14
C GLY A 576 -14.86 -26.54 50.08
N GLY A 577 -15.94 -25.93 49.59
CA GLY A 577 -17.15 -25.63 50.37
C GLY A 577 -17.06 -24.36 51.23
N LYS A 578 -15.90 -23.71 51.31
CA LYS A 578 -15.72 -22.40 51.95
C LYS A 578 -15.89 -21.29 50.91
N LYS A 579 -16.54 -20.19 51.28
CA LYS A 579 -16.88 -19.08 50.39
C LYS A 579 -16.22 -17.79 50.84
N GLN A 580 -15.75 -16.99 49.88
CA GLN A 580 -15.23 -15.63 50.06
C GLN A 580 -14.15 -15.52 51.15
N LEU A 581 -13.24 -16.48 51.21
CA LEU A 581 -12.07 -16.43 52.10
C LEU A 581 -10.83 -15.95 51.34
N TRP A 582 -9.90 -15.36 52.08
CA TRP A 582 -8.70 -14.70 51.54
C TRP A 582 -7.63 -15.69 51.10
N PHE A 583 -6.95 -15.39 50.01
CA PHE A 583 -5.76 -16.12 49.59
C PHE A 583 -4.77 -15.21 48.86
N PRO A 584 -3.48 -15.57 48.85
CA PRO A 584 -2.46 -14.75 48.18
C PRO A 584 -2.66 -14.77 46.67
N ALA A 585 -2.74 -13.60 46.05
CA ALA A 585 -2.92 -13.44 44.61
C ALA A 585 -1.77 -14.06 43.80
N ASN A 586 -0.56 -14.05 44.35
CA ASN A 586 0.64 -14.62 43.73
C ASN A 586 0.72 -16.15 43.79
N TYR A 587 -0.25 -16.82 44.45
CA TYR A 587 -0.30 -18.28 44.53
C TYR A 587 -1.21 -18.91 43.46
N VAL A 588 -1.81 -18.09 42.61
CA VAL A 588 -2.79 -18.51 41.60
C VAL A 588 -2.48 -17.90 40.24
N GLU A 589 -2.85 -18.60 39.18
CA GLU A 589 -2.89 -18.10 37.81
C GLU A 589 -4.35 -17.99 37.37
N GLU A 590 -4.71 -17.00 36.56
CA GLU A 590 -6.07 -16.88 36.05
C GLU A 590 -6.32 -17.94 34.97
N ILE A 591 -7.49 -18.58 35.00
CA ILE A 591 -7.88 -19.50 33.93
C ILE A 591 -8.45 -18.66 32.79
N VAL A 592 -7.70 -18.54 31.70
CA VAL A 592 -8.21 -17.99 30.44
C VAL A 592 -9.10 -19.04 29.79
N SER A 593 -10.38 -18.74 29.57
CA SER A 593 -11.26 -19.60 28.78
C SER A 593 -10.84 -19.56 27.31
N THR A 594 -10.23 -20.64 26.81
CA THR A 594 -9.79 -20.81 25.42
C THR A 594 -10.94 -20.93 24.40
N GLN A 595 -12.19 -20.70 24.81
CA GLN A 595 -13.37 -20.77 23.94
C GLN A 595 -13.72 -19.44 23.24
N ALA A 596 -13.00 -18.35 23.51
CA ALA A 596 -13.25 -17.04 22.88
C ALA A 596 -12.41 -16.78 21.62
N GLN A 597 -11.27 -17.45 21.42
CA GLN A 597 -10.39 -17.18 20.28
C GLN A 597 -10.92 -17.72 18.94
N GLU A 598 -11.73 -18.78 18.93
CA GLU A 598 -12.29 -19.34 17.69
C GLU A 598 -13.55 -18.59 17.19
N GLN A 599 -14.15 -17.71 18.03
CA GLN A 599 -15.33 -16.93 17.65
C GLN A 599 -15.00 -15.54 17.08
N ASP A 600 -13.85 -14.97 17.42
CA ASP A 600 -13.45 -13.64 16.96
C ASP A 600 -12.95 -13.63 15.49
N GLU A 601 -12.24 -14.67 15.02
CA GLU A 601 -11.77 -14.75 13.62
C GLU A 601 -12.90 -14.89 12.60
N ALA A 602 -13.97 -15.62 12.92
CA ALA A 602 -15.12 -15.75 12.02
C ALA A 602 -15.99 -14.47 11.95
N SER A 603 -15.83 -13.55 12.91
CA SER A 603 -16.58 -12.30 12.98
C SER A 603 -15.94 -11.15 12.19
N SER A 604 -14.63 -11.21 11.93
CA SER A 604 -13.88 -10.21 11.16
C SER A 604 -14.09 -10.36 9.64
N GLU A 605 -14.14 -11.60 9.12
CA GLU A 605 -14.25 -11.85 7.67
C GLU A 605 -15.56 -11.36 7.02
N ASN A 606 -16.64 -11.22 7.81
CA ASN A 606 -17.96 -10.77 7.35
C ASN A 606 -18.31 -9.33 7.78
N SER A 607 -17.35 -8.58 8.30
CA SER A 607 -17.53 -7.17 8.68
C SER A 607 -17.67 -6.28 7.44
N PRO A 608 -18.53 -5.24 7.46
CA PRO A 608 -18.55 -4.22 6.41
C PRO A 608 -17.19 -3.52 6.23
N LEU A 609 -16.34 -3.50 7.27
CA LEU A 609 -15.01 -2.87 7.24
C LEU A 609 -13.90 -3.79 6.73
N GLY A 610 -14.17 -5.09 6.53
CA GLY A 610 -13.17 -6.06 6.08
C GLY A 610 -11.86 -6.00 6.89
N ASN A 611 -10.74 -5.88 6.19
CA ASN A 611 -9.39 -5.83 6.79
C ASN A 611 -9.12 -4.58 7.63
N PHE A 612 -9.91 -3.51 7.49
CA PHE A 612 -9.73 -2.30 8.30
C PHE A 612 -10.32 -2.42 9.69
N LEU A 613 -11.06 -3.49 10.02
CA LEU A 613 -11.76 -3.61 11.30
C LEU A 613 -10.79 -3.59 12.49
N LYS A 614 -10.88 -2.55 13.32
CA LYS A 614 -10.20 -2.51 14.64
C LYS A 614 -11.06 -3.12 15.73
N GLY A 615 -12.38 -2.91 15.67
CA GLY A 615 -13.31 -3.48 16.63
C GLY A 615 -14.78 -3.19 16.32
N PHE A 616 -15.66 -3.77 17.12
CA PHE A 616 -17.11 -3.58 17.00
C PHE A 616 -17.79 -3.45 18.36
N ILE A 617 -19.01 -2.90 18.36
CA ILE A 617 -19.88 -2.72 19.53
C ILE A 617 -21.27 -3.24 19.18
N ASP A 618 -21.84 -4.12 20.00
CA ASP A 618 -23.22 -4.57 19.81
C ASP A 618 -24.22 -3.45 20.13
N VAL A 619 -25.04 -3.09 19.16
CA VAL A 619 -26.00 -1.97 19.25
C VAL A 619 -27.09 -2.23 20.30
N PRO A 620 -27.65 -3.44 20.47
CA PRO A 620 -28.68 -3.69 21.49
C PRO A 620 -28.19 -3.51 22.92
N SER A 621 -26.88 -3.62 23.17
CA SER A 621 -26.28 -3.55 24.51
C SER A 621 -25.64 -2.19 24.82
N CYS A 622 -25.73 -1.22 23.91
CA CYS A 622 -25.08 0.08 24.04
C CYS A 622 -25.99 1.21 24.54
N HIS A 623 -25.43 2.16 25.29
CA HIS A 623 -26.07 3.43 25.64
C HIS A 623 -25.13 4.61 25.39
N VAL A 624 -25.67 5.72 24.89
CA VAL A 624 -24.88 6.88 24.43
C VAL A 624 -25.19 8.14 25.23
N VAL A 625 -24.14 8.78 25.76
CA VAL A 625 -24.19 10.01 26.57
C VAL A 625 -23.41 11.12 25.86
N ILE A 626 -23.99 12.33 25.75
CA ILE A 626 -23.32 13.49 25.14
C ILE A 626 -22.55 14.25 26.22
N SER A 627 -21.26 14.57 25.97
CA SER A 627 -20.48 15.45 26.84
C SER A 627 -20.87 16.91 26.59
N LYS A 628 -21.14 17.66 27.66
CA LYS A 628 -21.57 19.08 27.56
C LYS A 628 -20.40 20.05 27.33
N ASP A 629 -19.21 19.69 27.79
CA ASP A 629 -18.04 20.56 27.79
C ASP A 629 -16.95 20.10 26.80
N GLY A 630 -17.27 19.14 25.92
CA GLY A 630 -16.31 18.48 25.05
C GLY A 630 -15.32 17.61 25.84
N ARG A 631 -14.17 17.30 25.24
CA ARG A 631 -13.03 16.64 25.90
C ARG A 631 -11.74 17.04 25.20
N SER A 632 -10.74 17.48 25.97
CA SER A 632 -9.45 17.97 25.43
C SER A 632 -9.66 19.08 24.37
N SER A 633 -9.08 18.94 23.18
CA SER A 633 -9.17 19.89 22.05
C SER A 633 -10.43 19.74 21.19
N LYS A 634 -11.28 18.73 21.42
CA LYS A 634 -12.49 18.46 20.61
C LYS A 634 -13.76 18.92 21.33
N PRO A 635 -14.56 19.82 20.73
CA PRO A 635 -15.76 20.38 21.36
C PRO A 635 -17.00 19.45 21.29
N PHE A 636 -17.09 18.56 20.30
CA PHE A 636 -18.27 17.73 20.05
C PHE A 636 -17.97 16.25 20.36
N VAL A 637 -18.20 15.84 21.62
CA VAL A 637 -17.84 14.49 22.10
C VAL A 637 -19.04 13.76 22.70
N PHE A 638 -19.18 12.48 22.41
CA PHE A 638 -20.14 11.58 23.03
C PHE A 638 -19.47 10.26 23.45
N THR A 639 -19.98 9.65 24.50
CA THR A 639 -19.45 8.41 25.08
C THR A 639 -20.42 7.27 24.82
N ILE A 640 -19.92 6.17 24.26
CA ILE A 640 -20.65 4.92 24.04
C ILE A 640 -20.28 3.95 25.15
N HIS A 641 -21.27 3.51 25.92
CA HIS A 641 -21.10 2.49 26.96
C HIS A 641 -21.72 1.17 26.51
N SER A 642 -21.08 0.02 26.79
CA SER A 642 -21.60 -1.32 26.44
C SER A 642 -21.55 -2.29 27.62
N GLN A 643 -22.62 -3.07 27.81
CA GLN A 643 -22.76 -4.03 28.92
C GLN A 643 -22.05 -5.39 28.69
N GLN A 644 -21.58 -5.67 27.47
CA GLN A 644 -21.00 -6.97 27.08
C GLN A 644 -19.54 -6.90 26.60
N MET A 645 -18.83 -5.78 26.80
CA MET A 645 -17.40 -5.75 26.45
C MET A 645 -16.62 -6.71 27.33
N SER A 646 -16.09 -7.78 26.71
CA SER A 646 -15.18 -8.76 27.31
C SER A 646 -13.79 -8.17 27.60
N HIS A 647 -13.55 -6.91 27.26
CA HIS A 647 -12.32 -6.17 27.54
C HIS A 647 -12.63 -4.82 28.20
N ALA A 648 -11.73 -4.39 29.09
CA ALA A 648 -11.98 -3.50 30.23
C ALA A 648 -12.35 -2.01 29.97
N ALA A 649 -12.72 -1.61 28.76
CA ALA A 649 -13.30 -0.28 28.53
C ALA A 649 -14.83 -0.35 28.59
N GLN A 650 -15.43 -0.02 29.75
CA GLN A 650 -16.91 0.09 29.87
C GLN A 650 -17.49 1.29 29.10
N SER A 651 -16.64 2.10 28.47
CA SER A 651 -16.97 3.35 27.77
C SER A 651 -15.96 3.68 26.69
N LEU A 652 -16.41 4.09 25.51
CA LEU A 652 -15.60 4.61 24.40
C LEU A 652 -15.98 6.05 24.12
N ASP A 653 -15.03 6.97 24.23
CA ASP A 653 -15.22 8.39 23.90
C ASP A 653 -14.99 8.63 22.42
N VAL A 654 -15.96 9.28 21.77
CA VAL A 654 -16.01 9.47 20.33
C VAL A 654 -16.29 10.93 20.02
N ALA A 655 -15.45 11.56 19.20
CA ALA A 655 -15.65 12.94 18.77
C ALA A 655 -16.13 13.02 17.33
N ALA A 656 -16.97 14.02 17.04
CA ALA A 656 -17.41 14.39 15.69
C ALA A 656 -16.84 15.77 15.31
N ASP A 657 -16.86 16.13 14.02
CA ASP A 657 -16.34 17.43 13.59
C ASP A 657 -17.35 18.57 13.76
N THR A 658 -18.66 18.26 13.82
CA THR A 658 -19.73 19.26 14.00
C THR A 658 -20.80 18.82 15.01
N GLN A 659 -21.52 19.78 15.57
CA GLN A 659 -22.64 19.52 16.48
C GLN A 659 -23.80 18.79 15.79
N GLU A 660 -24.05 19.10 14.52
CA GLU A 660 -25.06 18.45 13.69
C GLU A 660 -24.73 16.96 13.52
N GLU A 661 -23.48 16.65 13.18
CA GLU A 661 -23.01 15.28 12.97
C GLU A 661 -23.08 14.46 14.27
N LEU A 662 -22.64 15.03 15.40
CA LEU A 662 -22.78 14.40 16.72
C LEU A 662 -24.26 14.09 17.02
N SER A 663 -25.14 15.05 16.79
CA SER A 663 -26.58 14.91 17.08
C SER A 663 -27.21 13.82 16.20
N GLU A 664 -26.81 13.75 14.93
CA GLU A 664 -27.28 12.75 13.98
C GLU A 664 -26.80 11.33 14.34
N TRP A 665 -25.51 11.17 14.66
CA TRP A 665 -24.95 9.88 15.12
C TRP A 665 -25.64 9.37 16.37
N VAL A 666 -25.76 10.22 17.40
CA VAL A 666 -26.42 9.84 18.66
C VAL A 666 -27.89 9.46 18.43
N ALA A 667 -28.60 10.19 17.58
CA ALA A 667 -29.99 9.87 17.22
C ALA A 667 -30.09 8.52 16.50
N LYS A 668 -29.22 8.26 15.51
CA LYS A 668 -29.22 7.00 14.75
C LYS A 668 -28.82 5.79 15.59
N ILE A 669 -27.83 5.92 16.47
CA ILE A 669 -27.45 4.85 17.38
C ILE A 669 -28.62 4.51 18.32
N ARG A 670 -29.25 5.52 18.94
CA ARG A 670 -30.42 5.32 19.81
C ARG A 670 -31.61 4.69 19.07
N GLU A 671 -31.84 5.12 17.84
CA GLU A 671 -32.89 4.57 16.97
C GLU A 671 -32.62 3.09 16.62
N ALA A 672 -31.36 2.73 16.36
CA ALA A 672 -30.95 1.36 16.08
C ALA A 672 -31.09 0.45 17.32
N THR A 673 -30.73 0.94 18.52
CA THR A 673 -30.91 0.21 19.79
C THR A 673 -32.39 -0.08 20.08
N GLN A 674 -33.31 0.79 19.67
CA GLN A 674 -34.76 0.63 19.91
C GLN A 674 -35.48 -0.27 18.88
N ASN A 675 -34.92 -0.43 17.67
CA ASN A 675 -35.62 -1.02 16.51
C ASN A 675 -34.93 -2.26 15.89
N ALA A 676 -33.99 -2.91 16.61
CA ALA A 676 -33.16 -4.00 16.08
C ALA A 676 -33.94 -5.14 15.41
N ASP A 677 -35.14 -5.50 15.92
CA ASP A 677 -35.95 -6.60 15.38
C ASP A 677 -36.94 -6.19 14.27
N ALA A 678 -37.30 -4.90 14.15
CA ALA A 678 -38.37 -4.44 13.24
C ALA A 678 -37.88 -4.03 11.84
N ARG A 679 -36.61 -3.60 11.70
CA ARG A 679 -36.10 -2.95 10.47
C ARG A 679 -35.47 -3.87 9.43
N MET A 680 -35.07 -5.10 9.79
CA MET A 680 -34.57 -6.08 8.80
C MET A 680 -35.60 -6.39 7.70
N GLN A 681 -36.89 -6.16 7.96
CA GLN A 681 -37.97 -6.35 7.00
C GLN A 681 -38.17 -5.13 6.06
N GLU A 682 -37.96 -3.88 6.53
CA GLU A 682 -38.28 -2.65 5.77
C GLU A 682 -37.23 -2.28 4.71
N GLY A 683 -35.93 -2.46 4.99
CA GLY A 683 -34.87 -2.22 4.00
C GLY A 683 -35.02 -3.10 2.75
N LYS A 684 -35.45 -4.36 2.96
CA LYS A 684 -35.79 -5.31 1.89
C LYS A 684 -37.04 -4.93 1.09
N ILE A 685 -37.95 -4.13 1.66
CA ILE A 685 -39.17 -3.68 0.99
C ILE A 685 -38.91 -2.42 0.14
N MET A 686 -38.01 -1.52 0.56
CA MET A 686 -37.62 -0.36 -0.26
C MET A 686 -36.80 -0.76 -1.50
N GLU A 687 -35.89 -1.72 -1.37
CA GLU A 687 -35.05 -2.21 -2.49
C GLU A 687 -35.88 -2.87 -3.62
N ARG A 688 -37.03 -3.46 -3.26
CA ARG A 688 -37.97 -4.13 -4.18
C ARG A 688 -38.85 -3.16 -5.00
N ARG A 689 -38.80 -1.85 -4.75
CA ARG A 689 -39.68 -0.85 -5.38
C ARG A 689 -38.96 0.12 -6.35
N LYS A 690 -37.77 -0.22 -6.85
CA LYS A 690 -37.12 0.58 -7.89
C LYS A 690 -37.83 0.41 -9.23
N LYS A 691 -38.57 1.44 -9.65
CA LYS A 691 -39.16 1.54 -11.00
C LYS A 691 -38.06 1.94 -12.00
N ILE A 692 -38.15 1.46 -13.24
CA ILE A 692 -37.21 1.78 -14.33
C ILE A 692 -37.91 2.67 -15.37
N ALA A 693 -37.25 3.73 -15.84
CA ALA A 693 -37.75 4.57 -16.93
C ALA A 693 -37.67 3.84 -18.27
N LEU A 694 -38.75 3.89 -19.06
CA LEU A 694 -38.83 3.24 -20.36
C LEU A 694 -37.72 3.72 -21.30
N GLU A 695 -37.47 5.02 -21.30
CA GLU A 695 -36.50 5.70 -22.16
C GLU A 695 -35.07 5.21 -21.92
N LEU A 696 -34.73 4.84 -20.68
CA LEU A 696 -33.44 4.25 -20.31
C LEU A 696 -33.39 2.77 -20.65
N SER A 697 -34.47 2.03 -20.36
CA SER A 697 -34.62 0.60 -20.71
C SER A 697 -34.52 0.33 -22.23
N GLU A 698 -34.97 1.27 -23.06
CA GLU A 698 -34.85 1.20 -24.53
C GLU A 698 -33.40 1.25 -25.03
N LEU A 699 -32.49 1.89 -24.28
CA LEU A 699 -31.07 1.96 -24.64
C LEU A 699 -30.33 0.63 -24.40
N VAL A 700 -30.94 -0.30 -23.66
CA VAL A 700 -30.34 -1.61 -23.37
C VAL A 700 -30.66 -2.59 -24.51
N VAL A 701 -29.67 -2.84 -25.37
CA VAL A 701 -29.79 -3.69 -26.56
C VAL A 701 -29.28 -5.11 -26.30
N TYR A 702 -27.97 -5.25 -26.04
CA TYR A 702 -27.31 -6.53 -25.79
C TYR A 702 -27.26 -6.79 -24.30
N CYS A 703 -26.29 -6.27 -23.55
CA CYS A 703 -25.98 -6.51 -22.13
C CYS A 703 -27.18 -6.34 -21.15
N ARG A 704 -28.18 -7.22 -21.23
CA ARG A 704 -29.41 -7.21 -20.42
C ARG A 704 -29.16 -8.00 -19.12
N PRO A 705 -29.09 -7.34 -17.95
CA PRO A 705 -28.90 -8.03 -16.69
C PRO A 705 -30.13 -8.89 -16.36
N VAL A 706 -29.92 -10.19 -16.16
CA VAL A 706 -30.93 -11.14 -15.68
C VAL A 706 -30.38 -11.96 -14.51
N PRO A 707 -31.26 -12.47 -13.62
CA PRO A 707 -30.85 -13.45 -12.62
C PRO A 707 -30.17 -14.65 -13.28
N PHE A 708 -29.04 -15.08 -12.72
CA PHE A 708 -28.34 -16.26 -13.20
C PHE A 708 -29.18 -17.52 -12.97
N ASP A 709 -29.30 -18.34 -14.01
CA ASP A 709 -30.10 -19.57 -14.03
C ASP A 709 -29.28 -20.69 -14.66
N GLU A 710 -28.81 -21.61 -13.81
CA GLU A 710 -27.93 -22.71 -14.20
C GLU A 710 -28.63 -23.72 -15.14
N ASP A 711 -29.96 -23.85 -15.04
CA ASP A 711 -30.75 -24.80 -15.82
C ASP A 711 -30.94 -24.37 -17.28
N LYS A 712 -30.76 -23.08 -17.59
CA LYS A 712 -30.83 -22.57 -18.96
C LYS A 712 -29.58 -22.86 -19.77
N ILE A 713 -28.45 -23.12 -19.12
CA ILE A 713 -27.14 -23.24 -19.78
C ILE A 713 -27.14 -24.43 -20.75
N GLY A 714 -26.85 -24.15 -22.03
CA GLY A 714 -26.81 -25.15 -23.09
C GLY A 714 -28.19 -25.53 -23.65
N THR A 715 -29.24 -24.77 -23.32
CA THR A 715 -30.60 -24.96 -23.86
C THR A 715 -30.99 -23.82 -24.80
N ASP A 716 -32.05 -24.00 -25.58
CA ASP A 716 -32.61 -22.95 -26.45
C ASP A 716 -33.20 -21.75 -25.69
N LYS A 717 -33.35 -21.87 -24.36
CA LYS A 717 -33.80 -20.78 -23.48
C LYS A 717 -32.68 -19.79 -23.16
N ALA A 718 -31.42 -20.13 -23.44
CA ALA A 718 -30.29 -19.23 -23.22
C ALA A 718 -30.27 -18.13 -24.31
N CYS A 719 -30.53 -16.89 -23.90
CA CYS A 719 -30.47 -15.75 -24.81
C CYS A 719 -29.09 -15.10 -24.78
N TYR A 720 -28.43 -14.98 -25.93
CA TYR A 720 -27.09 -14.39 -26.05
C TYR A 720 -27.02 -12.90 -25.63
N ARG A 721 -28.16 -12.19 -25.63
CA ARG A 721 -28.24 -10.81 -25.15
C ARG A 721 -28.24 -10.75 -23.62
N ASP A 722 -28.74 -11.78 -22.95
CA ASP A 722 -28.82 -11.78 -21.50
C ASP A 722 -27.46 -12.01 -20.87
N MET A 723 -27.20 -11.33 -19.76
CA MET A 723 -25.97 -11.46 -18.98
C MET A 723 -26.25 -11.45 -17.49
N SER A 724 -25.31 -11.97 -16.69
CA SER A 724 -25.42 -11.95 -15.23
C SER A 724 -24.16 -11.38 -14.59
N SER A 725 -24.33 -10.73 -13.44
CA SER A 725 -23.23 -10.20 -12.63
C SER A 725 -23.11 -10.98 -11.33
N PHE A 726 -21.88 -11.20 -10.88
CA PHE A 726 -21.55 -12.03 -9.73
C PHE A 726 -20.53 -11.29 -8.86
N PRO A 727 -20.77 -11.12 -7.55
CA PRO A 727 -19.68 -10.79 -6.65
C PRO A 727 -18.66 -11.94 -6.64
N GLU A 728 -17.40 -11.64 -6.37
CA GLU A 728 -16.30 -12.63 -6.39
C GLU A 728 -16.65 -13.90 -5.60
N THR A 729 -17.23 -13.76 -4.40
CA THR A 729 -17.62 -14.85 -3.49
C THR A 729 -18.65 -15.80 -4.09
N LYS A 730 -19.52 -15.29 -4.97
CA LYS A 730 -20.49 -16.09 -5.71
C LYS A 730 -19.86 -16.70 -6.95
N ALA A 731 -18.99 -15.97 -7.64
CA ALA A 731 -18.29 -16.44 -8.82
C ALA A 731 -17.41 -17.66 -8.53
N GLU A 732 -16.68 -17.66 -7.40
CA GLU A 732 -15.83 -18.77 -6.93
C GLU A 732 -16.61 -20.09 -6.75
N LYS A 733 -17.92 -20.01 -6.42
CA LYS A 733 -18.79 -21.19 -6.33
C LYS A 733 -19.08 -21.84 -7.69
N TYR A 734 -18.87 -21.12 -8.79
CA TYR A 734 -18.99 -21.62 -10.16
C TYR A 734 -17.63 -21.86 -10.81
N ALA A 735 -16.64 -21.03 -10.51
CA ALA A 735 -15.25 -21.12 -11.00
C ALA A 735 -14.41 -22.08 -10.15
N ASN A 736 -14.82 -23.35 -10.08
CA ASN A 736 -14.10 -24.40 -9.37
C ASN A 736 -14.21 -25.74 -10.11
N ARG A 737 -13.49 -26.76 -9.62
CA ARG A 737 -13.44 -28.11 -10.21
C ARG A 737 -14.80 -28.77 -10.49
N SER A 738 -15.84 -28.44 -9.72
CA SER A 738 -17.15 -29.08 -9.87
C SER A 738 -18.05 -28.43 -10.92
N LYS A 739 -17.97 -27.09 -11.06
CA LYS A 739 -18.88 -26.29 -11.90
C LYS A 739 -18.19 -25.53 -13.02
N GLY A 740 -16.85 -25.48 -13.05
CA GLY A 740 -16.06 -24.68 -13.98
C GLY A 740 -16.40 -24.94 -15.44
N LYS A 741 -16.51 -26.22 -15.82
CA LYS A 741 -16.92 -26.62 -17.18
C LYS A 741 -18.30 -26.11 -17.56
N LYS A 742 -19.27 -26.13 -16.62
CA LYS A 742 -20.62 -25.63 -16.85
C LYS A 742 -20.65 -24.11 -16.96
N PHE A 743 -19.84 -23.43 -16.15
CA PHE A 743 -19.68 -21.98 -16.22
C PHE A 743 -19.00 -21.53 -17.52
N LEU A 744 -18.00 -22.29 -18.00
CA LEU A 744 -17.41 -22.09 -19.32
C LEU A 744 -18.43 -22.28 -20.45
N GLN A 745 -19.30 -23.29 -20.36
CA GLN A 745 -20.40 -23.47 -21.33
C GLN A 745 -21.34 -22.26 -21.38
N TYR A 746 -21.66 -21.65 -20.22
CA TYR A 746 -22.44 -20.41 -20.15
C TYR A 746 -21.70 -19.26 -20.84
N ASN A 747 -20.42 -19.07 -20.51
CA ASN A 747 -19.62 -17.96 -21.00
C ASN A 747 -19.31 -18.03 -22.50
N ARG A 748 -19.38 -19.19 -23.15
CA ARG A 748 -19.26 -19.27 -24.63
C ARG A 748 -20.37 -18.51 -25.36
N ARG A 749 -21.57 -18.43 -24.76
CA ARG A 749 -22.77 -17.84 -25.40
C ARG A 749 -23.21 -16.52 -24.78
N GLN A 750 -22.97 -16.32 -23.49
CA GLN A 750 -23.45 -15.16 -22.73
C GLN A 750 -22.29 -14.47 -21.99
N LEU A 751 -22.46 -13.20 -21.65
CA LEU A 751 -21.48 -12.46 -20.85
C LEU A 751 -21.70 -12.72 -19.35
N SER A 752 -20.62 -12.95 -18.60
CA SER A 752 -20.59 -12.80 -17.14
C SER A 752 -19.75 -11.58 -16.76
N ARG A 753 -20.23 -10.84 -15.75
CA ARG A 753 -19.44 -9.81 -15.08
C ARG A 753 -19.12 -10.23 -13.65
N ILE A 754 -17.84 -10.27 -13.31
CA ILE A 754 -17.39 -10.53 -11.95
C ILE A 754 -16.92 -9.20 -11.37
N TYR A 755 -17.18 -8.94 -10.10
CA TYR A 755 -16.74 -7.73 -9.42
C TYR A 755 -16.32 -8.01 -7.97
N PRO A 756 -15.46 -7.17 -7.37
CA PRO A 756 -14.96 -7.37 -6.02
C PRO A 756 -16.10 -7.40 -4.99
N LYS A 757 -15.92 -8.15 -3.89
CA LYS A 757 -16.89 -8.13 -2.78
C LYS A 757 -16.86 -6.77 -2.06
N GLY A 758 -17.99 -6.35 -1.49
CA GLY A 758 -18.13 -5.04 -0.85
C GLY A 758 -17.23 -4.81 0.37
N GLN A 759 -16.79 -5.89 1.03
CA GLN A 759 -15.88 -5.81 2.18
C GLN A 759 -14.44 -5.39 1.79
N ARG A 760 -14.11 -5.33 0.50
CA ARG A 760 -12.82 -4.82 0.00
C ARG A 760 -12.81 -3.30 -0.04
N LEU A 761 -12.96 -2.68 1.12
CA LEU A 761 -12.96 -1.22 1.23
C LEU A 761 -11.63 -0.59 0.86
N ASP A 762 -10.54 -1.35 0.97
CA ASP A 762 -9.19 -0.94 0.58
C ASP A 762 -9.01 -0.91 -0.93
N SER A 763 -10.07 -1.23 -1.68
CA SER A 763 -10.04 -1.41 -3.13
C SER A 763 -9.09 -2.53 -3.58
N SER A 764 -8.75 -3.49 -2.72
CA SER A 764 -7.99 -4.69 -3.13
C SER A 764 -8.72 -5.46 -4.23
N ASN A 765 -7.98 -6.20 -5.05
CA ASN A 765 -8.55 -7.06 -6.08
C ASN A 765 -8.51 -8.55 -5.71
N TYR A 766 -9.45 -9.31 -6.28
CA TYR A 766 -9.43 -10.78 -6.29
C TYR A 766 -8.56 -11.31 -7.44
N ASP A 767 -8.18 -12.59 -7.38
CA ASP A 767 -7.42 -13.23 -8.46
C ASP A 767 -8.31 -13.41 -9.71
N PRO A 768 -7.96 -12.82 -10.86
CA PRO A 768 -8.77 -12.93 -12.08
C PRO A 768 -8.62 -14.28 -12.80
N LEU A 769 -7.57 -15.06 -12.52
CA LEU A 769 -7.23 -16.27 -13.29
C LEU A 769 -8.34 -17.35 -13.25
N PRO A 770 -8.94 -17.69 -12.08
CA PRO A 770 -10.02 -18.67 -12.02
C PRO A 770 -11.26 -18.26 -12.84
N MET A 771 -11.51 -16.94 -12.94
CA MET A 771 -12.63 -16.39 -13.68
C MET A 771 -12.37 -16.44 -15.19
N TRP A 772 -11.16 -16.03 -15.62
CA TRP A 772 -10.77 -16.03 -17.02
C TRP A 772 -10.69 -17.44 -17.61
N ILE A 773 -10.12 -18.43 -16.89
CA ILE A 773 -10.04 -19.82 -17.41
C ILE A 773 -11.44 -20.46 -17.54
N CYS A 774 -12.42 -20.00 -16.77
CA CYS A 774 -13.83 -20.37 -16.95
C CYS A 774 -14.55 -19.52 -18.02
N GLY A 775 -13.82 -18.75 -18.81
CA GLY A 775 -14.33 -17.96 -19.93
C GLY A 775 -15.02 -16.65 -19.56
N SER A 776 -14.99 -16.23 -18.29
CA SER A 776 -15.64 -14.98 -17.88
C SER A 776 -14.97 -13.78 -18.56
N GLN A 777 -15.78 -12.92 -19.16
CA GLN A 777 -15.30 -11.86 -20.05
C GLN A 777 -15.06 -10.56 -19.31
N LEU A 778 -16.01 -10.17 -18.43
CA LEU A 778 -16.01 -8.88 -17.75
C LEU A 778 -15.54 -9.04 -16.30
N VAL A 779 -14.28 -9.44 -16.13
CA VAL A 779 -13.64 -9.58 -14.80
C VAL A 779 -13.23 -8.18 -14.34
N ALA A 780 -14.15 -7.50 -13.64
CA ALA A 780 -13.98 -6.13 -13.22
C ALA A 780 -13.07 -6.04 -12.00
N LEU A 781 -12.07 -5.17 -12.09
CA LEU A 781 -11.06 -4.93 -11.06
C LEU A 781 -10.99 -3.43 -10.72
N ASN A 782 -10.54 -3.09 -9.52
CA ASN A 782 -10.23 -1.72 -9.09
C ASN A 782 -8.90 -1.30 -9.75
N PHE A 783 -8.98 -0.42 -10.75
CA PHE A 783 -7.83 -0.02 -11.59
C PHE A 783 -6.85 0.91 -10.87
N GLN A 784 -7.31 1.58 -9.81
CA GLN A 784 -6.49 2.45 -8.97
C GLN A 784 -5.54 1.68 -8.05
N THR A 785 -5.75 0.37 -7.87
CA THR A 785 -4.98 -0.45 -6.94
C THR A 785 -3.81 -1.16 -7.65
N PRO A 786 -2.55 -0.87 -7.28
CA PRO A 786 -1.37 -1.42 -7.95
C PRO A 786 -0.98 -2.82 -7.45
N ASP A 787 -1.93 -3.75 -7.43
CA ASP A 787 -1.75 -5.11 -6.92
C ASP A 787 -1.48 -6.15 -8.02
N LYS A 788 -1.16 -7.38 -7.62
CA LYS A 788 -0.86 -8.49 -8.55
C LYS A 788 -2.00 -8.74 -9.57
N PRO A 789 -3.29 -8.79 -9.17
CA PRO A 789 -4.40 -8.87 -10.12
C PRO A 789 -4.37 -7.81 -11.22
N MET A 790 -4.10 -6.54 -10.87
CA MET A 790 -4.03 -5.48 -11.87
C MET A 790 -2.84 -5.61 -12.81
N GLN A 791 -1.71 -6.09 -12.29
CA GLN A 791 -0.52 -6.38 -13.09
C GLN A 791 -0.76 -7.55 -14.07
N LEU A 792 -1.49 -8.59 -13.65
CA LEU A 792 -1.94 -9.68 -14.53
C LEU A 792 -2.92 -9.19 -15.60
N ASN A 793 -3.86 -8.32 -15.23
CA ASN A 793 -4.80 -7.71 -16.17
C ASN A 793 -4.08 -6.91 -17.25
N GLN A 794 -3.15 -6.02 -16.88
CA GLN A 794 -2.34 -5.29 -17.85
C GLN A 794 -1.46 -6.23 -18.70
N ALA A 795 -0.99 -7.35 -18.15
CA ALA A 795 -0.23 -8.34 -18.89
C ALA A 795 -1.08 -9.11 -19.90
N LEU A 796 -2.31 -9.50 -19.56
CA LEU A 796 -3.23 -10.14 -20.51
C LEU A 796 -3.56 -9.20 -21.67
N PHE A 797 -3.93 -7.95 -21.36
CA PHE A 797 -4.36 -6.97 -22.35
C PHE A 797 -3.20 -6.28 -23.07
N MET A 798 -1.94 -6.63 -22.80
CA MET A 798 -0.85 -6.28 -23.72
C MET A 798 -1.02 -6.99 -25.07
N LEU A 799 -1.62 -8.19 -25.06
CA LEU A 799 -2.01 -8.91 -26.26
C LEU A 799 -3.04 -8.10 -27.04
N GLY A 800 -2.88 -8.04 -28.36
CA GLY A 800 -3.75 -7.23 -29.20
C GLY A 800 -3.57 -5.73 -28.97
N GLY A 801 -2.38 -5.29 -28.53
CA GLY A 801 -1.96 -3.89 -28.49
C GLY A 801 -2.80 -3.00 -27.58
N ARG A 802 -3.19 -3.50 -26.39
CA ARG A 802 -4.03 -2.75 -25.43
C ARG A 802 -5.38 -2.30 -25.99
N SER A 803 -5.87 -3.03 -27.00
CA SER A 803 -7.21 -2.84 -27.55
C SER A 803 -8.32 -3.09 -26.53
N GLY A 804 -8.01 -3.83 -25.45
CA GLY A 804 -8.92 -4.22 -24.39
C GLY A 804 -9.79 -5.43 -24.71
N TYR A 805 -9.55 -6.08 -25.86
CA TYR A 805 -10.20 -7.32 -26.30
C TYR A 805 -9.12 -8.35 -26.64
N VAL A 806 -9.16 -9.50 -25.98
CA VAL A 806 -8.25 -10.63 -26.27
C VAL A 806 -9.10 -11.85 -26.55
N LEU A 807 -8.93 -12.45 -27.73
CA LEU A 807 -9.66 -13.65 -28.12
C LEU A 807 -9.27 -14.80 -27.19
N GLN A 808 -10.27 -15.50 -26.65
CA GLN A 808 -10.03 -16.68 -25.82
C GLN A 808 -9.40 -17.80 -26.68
N PRO A 809 -8.43 -18.55 -26.15
CA PRO A 809 -7.79 -19.68 -26.84
C PRO A 809 -8.78 -20.70 -27.41
N ASP A 810 -8.42 -21.33 -28.52
CA ASP A 810 -9.23 -22.36 -29.19
C ASP A 810 -9.66 -23.49 -28.24
N ILE A 811 -8.76 -23.92 -27.36
CA ILE A 811 -9.03 -24.98 -26.38
C ILE A 811 -10.20 -24.61 -25.44
N MET A 812 -10.37 -23.34 -25.09
CA MET A 812 -11.47 -22.90 -24.23
C MET A 812 -12.83 -22.93 -24.92
N ARG A 813 -12.83 -22.98 -26.26
CA ARG A 813 -14.05 -23.10 -27.09
C ARG A 813 -14.44 -24.56 -27.33
N ASP A 814 -13.54 -25.52 -27.06
CA ASP A 814 -13.79 -26.95 -27.22
C ASP A 814 -14.72 -27.52 -26.12
N GLU A 815 -15.73 -28.30 -26.50
CA GLU A 815 -16.72 -28.85 -25.55
C GLU A 815 -16.14 -29.84 -24.53
N THR A 816 -15.00 -30.45 -24.83
CA THR A 816 -14.35 -31.43 -23.97
C THR A 816 -13.41 -30.82 -22.94
N PHE A 817 -12.95 -29.58 -23.17
CA PHE A 817 -12.07 -28.88 -22.25
C PHE A 817 -12.70 -28.67 -20.86
N ASP A 818 -11.88 -28.90 -19.84
CA ASP A 818 -12.18 -28.63 -18.44
C ASP A 818 -11.02 -27.79 -17.85
N PRO A 819 -11.29 -26.55 -17.41
CA PRO A 819 -10.30 -25.65 -16.83
C PRO A 819 -9.45 -26.25 -15.70
N PHE A 820 -9.98 -27.25 -14.98
CA PHE A 820 -9.35 -27.81 -13.78
C PHE A 820 -8.86 -29.25 -13.97
N ASP A 821 -8.98 -29.82 -15.17
CA ASP A 821 -8.41 -31.13 -15.50
C ASP A 821 -7.40 -31.00 -16.65
N LYS A 822 -6.12 -31.17 -16.32
CA LYS A 822 -5.02 -31.14 -17.29
C LYS A 822 -5.15 -32.19 -18.40
N ASN A 823 -5.86 -33.29 -18.17
CA ASN A 823 -6.05 -34.33 -19.18
C ASN A 823 -7.03 -33.90 -20.29
N SER A 824 -7.75 -32.79 -20.10
CA SER A 824 -8.65 -32.22 -21.10
C SER A 824 -7.93 -31.41 -22.19
N LEU A 825 -6.64 -31.11 -22.02
CA LEU A 825 -5.78 -30.35 -22.94
C LEU A 825 -5.34 -31.18 -24.18
N LYS A 826 -6.30 -31.61 -25.01
CA LYS A 826 -6.02 -32.55 -26.12
C LYS A 826 -5.27 -31.92 -27.30
N ILE A 827 -5.52 -30.64 -27.57
CA ILE A 827 -4.97 -29.92 -28.73
C ILE A 827 -3.80 -28.99 -28.36
N VAL A 828 -3.49 -28.88 -27.07
CA VAL A 828 -2.44 -27.98 -26.57
C VAL A 828 -1.19 -28.80 -26.30
N GLU A 829 -0.05 -28.34 -26.82
CA GLU A 829 1.22 -28.99 -26.57
C GLU A 829 1.88 -28.39 -25.32
N PRO A 830 2.22 -29.21 -24.31
CA PRO A 830 2.92 -28.72 -23.12
C PRO A 830 4.34 -28.27 -23.48
N ILE A 831 4.79 -27.23 -22.80
CA ILE A 831 6.13 -26.69 -22.95
C ILE A 831 6.88 -26.71 -21.63
N THR A 832 8.20 -26.75 -21.71
CA THR A 832 9.08 -26.50 -20.57
C THR A 832 9.81 -25.20 -20.82
N VAL A 833 9.62 -24.22 -19.95
CA VAL A 833 10.37 -22.96 -19.93
C VAL A 833 11.56 -23.13 -19.00
N GLN A 834 12.75 -22.89 -19.52
CA GLN A 834 13.99 -23.03 -18.77
C GLN A 834 14.76 -21.72 -18.79
N LEU A 835 15.03 -21.19 -17.61
CA LEU A 835 15.96 -20.09 -17.42
C LEU A 835 17.33 -20.72 -17.14
N GLN A 836 18.14 -20.89 -18.20
CA GLN A 836 19.39 -21.65 -18.21
C GLN A 836 20.62 -20.77 -18.50
N ALA A 837 21.81 -21.22 -18.10
CA ALA A 837 23.07 -20.82 -18.72
C ALA A 837 23.42 -21.90 -19.73
N ASN A 838 23.29 -21.64 -21.03
CA ASN A 838 24.00 -22.44 -22.00
C ASN A 838 25.42 -21.88 -22.13
N LEU A 839 26.41 -22.71 -21.76
CA LEU A 839 27.82 -22.36 -21.62
C LEU A 839 28.56 -22.33 -22.97
N THR A 840 27.87 -22.03 -24.07
CA THR A 840 28.43 -22.14 -25.42
C THR A 840 29.16 -20.87 -25.89
N LEU A 841 28.99 -19.74 -25.19
CA LEU A 841 29.79 -18.51 -25.39
C LEU A 841 31.11 -18.49 -24.58
N LEU A 842 31.61 -19.65 -24.16
CA LEU A 842 32.79 -19.75 -23.29
C LEU A 842 34.03 -20.28 -24.00
N PHE A 843 34.40 -19.64 -25.12
CA PHE A 843 35.80 -19.70 -25.56
C PHE A 843 36.51 -18.34 -25.61
N LEU A 844 35.83 -17.20 -25.40
CA LEU A 844 36.53 -15.91 -25.35
C LEU A 844 36.08 -14.88 -24.29
N PHE A 845 34.95 -15.03 -23.58
CA PHE A 845 34.52 -14.00 -22.61
C PHE A 845 33.95 -14.51 -21.28
N PHE A 846 34.37 -13.84 -20.21
CA PHE A 846 34.08 -14.03 -18.78
C PHE A 846 32.59 -13.79 -18.39
N LEU A 847 31.62 -14.59 -18.87
CA LEU A 847 30.24 -14.49 -18.34
C LEU A 847 29.51 -15.84 -18.24
N PRO A 848 29.66 -16.60 -17.13
CA PRO A 848 28.73 -17.65 -16.76
C PRO A 848 27.72 -17.10 -15.73
N GLN A 849 26.97 -16.03 -16.03
CA GLN A 849 26.00 -15.45 -15.09
C GLN A 849 24.76 -14.94 -15.85
N ILE A 850 23.56 -15.45 -15.50
CA ILE A 850 22.34 -15.41 -16.35
C ILE A 850 21.39 -14.28 -15.98
N LEU A 851 21.28 -13.96 -14.69
CA LEU A 851 20.38 -12.94 -14.19
C LEU A 851 21.25 -11.78 -13.72
N GLY A 852 21.25 -10.71 -14.50
CA GLY A 852 21.75 -9.41 -14.07
C GLY A 852 20.61 -8.41 -14.10
N ALA A 853 20.66 -7.37 -13.27
CA ALA A 853 19.78 -6.22 -13.43
C ALA A 853 20.60 -4.98 -13.74
N ARG A 854 19.93 -3.95 -14.25
CA ARG A 854 20.44 -2.58 -14.26
C ARG A 854 19.40 -1.67 -13.63
N HIS A 855 19.87 -0.64 -12.92
CA HIS A 855 19.08 0.51 -12.49
C HIS A 855 17.81 0.13 -11.71
N LEU A 856 17.91 -0.81 -10.76
CA LEU A 856 16.78 -1.12 -9.90
C LEU A 856 16.39 0.12 -9.09
N PRO A 857 15.09 0.37 -8.90
CA PRO A 857 14.62 1.50 -8.11
C PRO A 857 15.05 1.33 -6.65
N LYS A 858 15.12 2.46 -5.94
CA LYS A 858 15.54 2.52 -4.54
C LYS A 858 14.35 2.94 -3.69
N ASN A 859 13.98 2.14 -2.68
CA ASN A 859 12.99 2.52 -1.69
C ASN A 859 13.68 3.21 -0.51
N GLY A 860 13.70 4.54 -0.51
CA GLY A 860 14.29 5.33 0.57
C GLY A 860 15.81 5.53 0.48
N ARG A 861 16.49 5.60 1.63
CA ARG A 861 17.90 6.05 1.71
C ARG A 861 18.95 4.93 1.64
N SER A 862 18.58 3.66 1.87
CA SER A 862 19.50 2.51 1.84
C SER A 862 19.76 1.98 0.44
N ILE A 863 20.99 1.52 0.20
CA ILE A 863 21.27 0.70 -0.98
C ILE A 863 20.48 -0.60 -0.83
N VAL A 864 19.81 -1.00 -1.90
CA VAL A 864 18.92 -2.17 -1.90
C VAL A 864 19.74 -3.46 -1.92
N CYS A 865 19.21 -4.51 -1.28
CA CYS A 865 19.74 -5.87 -1.34
C CYS A 865 18.78 -6.74 -2.17
N PRO A 866 18.92 -6.78 -3.52
CA PRO A 866 17.83 -7.28 -4.34
C PRO A 866 17.86 -8.80 -4.53
N PHE A 867 16.67 -9.38 -4.67
CA PHE A 867 16.46 -10.72 -5.20
C PHE A 867 15.27 -10.74 -6.17
N VAL A 868 15.24 -11.74 -7.05
CA VAL A 868 14.19 -11.88 -8.07
C VAL A 868 13.36 -13.12 -7.77
N GLU A 869 12.05 -12.95 -7.65
CA GLU A 869 11.05 -14.02 -7.71
C GLU A 869 10.57 -14.17 -9.16
N VAL A 870 10.58 -15.39 -9.67
CA VAL A 870 10.01 -15.78 -10.96
C VAL A 870 8.86 -16.75 -10.71
N GLU A 871 7.68 -16.38 -11.19
CA GLU A 871 6.42 -17.12 -11.00
C GLU A 871 5.78 -17.42 -12.35
N VAL A 872 5.27 -18.65 -12.51
CA VAL A 872 4.27 -18.99 -13.53
C VAL A 872 2.89 -18.85 -12.91
N CYS A 873 2.05 -18.00 -13.50
CA CYS A 873 0.64 -17.85 -13.14
C CYS A 873 -0.24 -18.37 -14.28
N GLY A 874 -1.25 -19.17 -14.00
CA GLY A 874 -2.19 -19.68 -15.00
C GLY A 874 -3.22 -20.60 -14.36
N SER A 875 -3.44 -21.76 -14.96
CA SER A 875 -4.22 -22.83 -14.34
C SER A 875 -3.55 -23.35 -13.06
N GLU A 876 -4.34 -23.85 -12.09
CA GLU A 876 -3.83 -24.35 -10.81
C GLU A 876 -2.68 -25.37 -10.95
N TYR A 877 -2.74 -26.21 -11.98
CA TYR A 877 -1.74 -27.26 -12.25
C TYR A 877 -0.45 -26.76 -12.91
N ASP A 878 -0.39 -25.49 -13.35
CA ASP A 878 0.79 -24.86 -13.94
C ASP A 878 1.48 -23.87 -12.98
N ASN A 879 0.78 -23.46 -11.91
CA ASN A 879 1.27 -22.47 -10.96
C ASN A 879 2.53 -22.96 -10.22
N SER A 880 3.61 -22.18 -10.33
CA SER A 880 4.90 -22.51 -9.70
C SER A 880 5.73 -21.25 -9.48
N LYS A 881 6.60 -21.24 -8.46
CA LYS A 881 7.45 -20.10 -8.11
C LYS A 881 8.87 -20.54 -7.79
N ASN A 882 9.84 -19.73 -8.17
CA ASN A 882 11.23 -19.85 -7.79
C ASN A 882 11.81 -18.47 -7.44
N LYS A 883 12.83 -18.42 -6.58
CA LYS A 883 13.54 -17.19 -6.25
C LYS A 883 15.06 -17.34 -6.33
N THR A 884 15.74 -16.27 -6.69
CA THR A 884 17.20 -16.16 -6.61
C THR A 884 17.65 -15.99 -5.16
N ASP A 885 18.96 -16.07 -4.94
CA ASP A 885 19.56 -15.60 -3.70
C ASP A 885 19.56 -14.06 -3.66
N VAL A 886 19.88 -13.49 -2.50
CA VAL A 886 19.94 -12.04 -2.29
C VAL A 886 21.33 -11.54 -2.64
N VAL A 887 21.41 -10.46 -3.42
CA VAL A 887 22.66 -9.73 -3.66
C VAL A 887 22.74 -8.62 -2.63
N ALA A 888 23.81 -8.58 -1.83
CA ALA A 888 24.01 -7.51 -0.88
C ALA A 888 24.34 -6.20 -1.59
N ASP A 889 23.68 -5.12 -1.19
CA ASP A 889 24.13 -3.74 -1.40
C ASP A 889 24.41 -3.33 -2.85
N ASN A 890 23.61 -3.84 -3.79
CA ASN A 890 23.76 -3.50 -5.20
C ASN A 890 22.42 -3.47 -5.93
N GLY A 891 21.82 -2.29 -6.07
CA GLY A 891 20.69 -2.05 -6.98
C GLY A 891 21.08 -1.59 -8.38
N PHE A 892 22.33 -1.17 -8.58
CA PHE A 892 22.74 -0.52 -9.83
C PHE A 892 23.04 -1.52 -10.94
N ASN A 893 23.75 -2.60 -10.61
CA ASN A 893 24.13 -3.65 -11.54
C ASN A 893 24.30 -5.03 -10.86
N PRO A 894 23.32 -5.51 -10.06
CA PRO A 894 23.44 -6.80 -9.39
C PRO A 894 23.54 -7.93 -10.41
N VAL A 895 24.27 -8.97 -10.03
CA VAL A 895 24.35 -10.21 -10.79
C VAL A 895 24.16 -11.38 -9.83
N TRP A 896 23.23 -12.26 -10.17
CA TRP A 896 22.89 -13.44 -9.38
C TRP A 896 23.66 -14.67 -9.85
N LEU A 897 24.20 -15.42 -8.89
CA LEU A 897 24.92 -16.67 -9.14
C LEU A 897 23.96 -17.79 -9.57
N PHE A 898 24.51 -18.75 -10.31
CA PHE A 898 23.79 -19.77 -11.05
C PHE A 898 22.75 -20.54 -10.23
N LYS A 899 21.47 -20.36 -10.60
CA LYS A 899 20.35 -21.22 -10.23
C LYS A 899 19.46 -21.40 -11.45
N GLN A 900 19.41 -22.62 -11.98
CA GLN A 900 18.53 -22.94 -13.09
C GLN A 900 17.08 -22.98 -12.60
N PHE A 901 16.19 -22.28 -13.30
CA PHE A 901 14.75 -22.39 -13.07
C PHE A 901 14.11 -23.16 -14.22
N VAL A 902 13.34 -24.20 -13.89
CA VAL A 902 12.62 -25.04 -14.84
C VAL A 902 11.15 -24.99 -14.47
N PHE A 903 10.32 -24.66 -15.45
CA PHE A 903 8.88 -24.56 -15.30
C PHE A 903 8.20 -25.41 -16.38
N ASP A 904 7.47 -26.45 -15.97
CA ASP A 904 6.67 -27.27 -16.86
C ASP A 904 5.25 -26.70 -16.95
N ILE A 905 4.84 -26.27 -18.15
CA ILE A 905 3.59 -25.58 -18.40
C ILE A 905 2.73 -26.44 -19.32
N ASN A 906 1.62 -26.95 -18.80
CA ASN A 906 0.70 -27.81 -19.54
C ASN A 906 -0.18 -26.99 -20.49
N ASN A 907 -0.62 -25.79 -20.08
CA ASN A 907 -1.46 -24.91 -20.89
C ASN A 907 -0.77 -23.56 -21.19
N PRO A 908 0.20 -23.52 -22.12
CA PRO A 908 0.90 -22.28 -22.48
C PRO A 908 0.00 -21.19 -23.09
N GLU A 909 -1.17 -21.55 -23.60
CA GLU A 909 -2.17 -20.60 -24.13
C GLU A 909 -2.84 -19.77 -23.02
N PHE A 910 -2.78 -20.22 -21.76
CA PHE A 910 -3.27 -19.50 -20.58
C PHE A 910 -2.25 -19.59 -19.43
N ALA A 911 -1.05 -19.06 -19.68
CA ALA A 911 -0.02 -18.93 -18.67
C ALA A 911 0.72 -17.60 -18.81
N PHE A 912 1.22 -17.09 -17.69
CA PHE A 912 1.99 -15.85 -17.57
C PHE A 912 3.30 -16.16 -16.86
N LEU A 913 4.39 -15.58 -17.35
CA LEU A 913 5.68 -15.56 -16.67
C LEU A 913 5.85 -14.19 -16.02
N ARG A 914 5.96 -14.18 -14.69
CA ARG A 914 6.02 -13.00 -13.85
C ARG A 914 7.36 -12.91 -13.15
N PHE A 915 8.03 -11.78 -13.28
CA PHE A 915 9.25 -11.42 -12.59
C PHE A 915 8.92 -10.34 -11.56
N VAL A 916 9.31 -10.54 -10.32
CA VAL A 916 9.18 -9.54 -9.26
C VAL A 916 10.53 -9.37 -8.60
N VAL A 917 11.00 -8.13 -8.53
CA VAL A 917 12.22 -7.76 -7.84
C VAL A 917 11.83 -7.23 -6.48
N TYR A 918 12.40 -7.83 -5.44
CA TYR A 918 12.26 -7.41 -4.06
C TYR A 918 13.62 -6.94 -3.54
N GLU A 919 13.61 -6.10 -2.51
CA GLU A 919 14.74 -5.93 -1.61
C GLU A 919 14.48 -6.71 -0.32
N GLU A 920 15.52 -7.34 0.21
CA GLU A 920 15.52 -7.79 1.60
C GLU A 920 16.06 -6.65 2.45
N ASP A 921 15.21 -6.11 3.34
CA ASP A 921 15.66 -5.05 4.24
C ASP A 921 16.49 -5.60 5.41
N MET A 922 16.93 -4.70 6.30
CA MET A 922 17.75 -5.07 7.47
C MET A 922 17.01 -5.98 8.47
N PHE A 923 15.70 -6.19 8.30
CA PHE A 923 14.83 -7.02 9.12
C PHE A 923 14.46 -8.33 8.42
N SER A 924 15.05 -8.58 7.25
CA SER A 924 14.75 -9.74 6.41
C SER A 924 13.32 -9.74 5.84
N ASP A 925 12.68 -8.56 5.82
CA ASP A 925 11.36 -8.41 5.21
C ASP A 925 11.51 -8.12 3.70
N PRO A 926 10.75 -8.81 2.83
CA PRO A 926 10.80 -8.59 1.40
C PRO A 926 9.95 -7.39 1.00
N ASN A 927 10.59 -6.30 0.58
CA ASN A 927 9.91 -5.10 0.10
C ASN A 927 9.90 -5.04 -1.43
N PHE A 928 8.75 -4.74 -2.04
CA PHE A 928 8.60 -4.68 -3.50
C PHE A 928 9.45 -3.54 -4.10
N LEU A 929 10.22 -3.83 -5.15
CA LEU A 929 10.94 -2.83 -5.94
C LEU A 929 10.32 -2.63 -7.32
N ALA A 930 10.15 -3.71 -8.08
CA ALA A 930 9.72 -3.66 -9.47
C ALA A 930 9.10 -4.98 -9.93
N GLN A 931 8.38 -4.98 -11.06
CA GLN A 931 7.85 -6.20 -11.65
C GLN A 931 7.78 -6.13 -13.18
N ALA A 932 7.73 -7.29 -13.82
CA ALA A 932 7.35 -7.44 -15.22
C ALA A 932 6.58 -8.75 -15.40
N THR A 933 5.43 -8.71 -16.07
CA THR A 933 4.57 -9.87 -16.28
C THR A 933 4.24 -10.00 -17.77
N PHE A 934 4.43 -11.19 -18.35
CA PHE A 934 4.25 -11.44 -19.78
C PHE A 934 3.44 -12.72 -20.02
N PRO A 935 2.52 -12.75 -21.00
CA PRO A 935 1.91 -13.98 -21.48
C PRO A 935 2.96 -14.94 -22.07
N VAL A 936 2.92 -16.20 -21.69
CA VAL A 936 3.92 -17.22 -22.07
C VAL A 936 3.97 -17.43 -23.59
N LYS A 937 2.83 -17.41 -24.27
CA LYS A 937 2.72 -17.48 -25.73
C LYS A 937 3.50 -16.38 -26.48
N GLY A 938 3.74 -15.25 -25.80
CA GLY A 938 4.44 -14.09 -26.34
C GLY A 938 5.96 -14.09 -26.16
N LEU A 939 6.52 -15.08 -25.45
CA LEU A 939 7.93 -15.09 -25.08
C LEU A 939 8.84 -15.51 -26.25
N LYS A 940 9.95 -14.80 -26.40
CA LYS A 940 11.08 -15.13 -27.28
C LYS A 940 12.16 -15.90 -26.50
N THR A 941 13.02 -16.60 -27.23
CA THR A 941 14.15 -17.37 -26.66
C THR A 941 15.49 -16.64 -26.81
N GLY A 942 16.52 -17.11 -26.10
CA GLY A 942 17.87 -16.55 -26.09
C GLY A 942 18.13 -15.58 -24.95
N TYR A 943 19.15 -14.73 -25.08
CA TYR A 943 19.50 -13.70 -24.10
C TYR A 943 18.56 -12.50 -24.22
N ARG A 944 17.60 -12.32 -23.32
CA ARG A 944 16.55 -11.30 -23.44
C ARG A 944 16.55 -10.29 -22.31
N SER A 945 16.20 -9.06 -22.65
CA SER A 945 15.86 -8.03 -21.69
C SER A 945 14.45 -8.25 -21.15
N VAL A 946 14.29 -8.05 -19.85
CA VAL A 946 13.01 -7.94 -19.16
C VAL A 946 12.91 -6.52 -18.63
N PRO A 947 12.35 -5.58 -19.41
CA PRO A 947 12.11 -4.22 -18.94
C PRO A 947 11.16 -4.23 -17.73
N LEU A 948 11.61 -3.61 -16.64
CA LEU A 948 10.89 -3.60 -15.38
C LEU A 948 9.91 -2.43 -15.32
N LYS A 949 8.85 -2.63 -14.54
CA LYS A 949 7.77 -1.68 -14.31
C LYS A 949 7.57 -1.46 -12.82
N ASN A 950 6.99 -0.33 -12.45
CA ASN A 950 6.55 -0.07 -11.09
C ASN A 950 5.29 -0.89 -10.73
N SER A 951 4.76 -0.68 -9.53
CA SER A 951 3.57 -1.38 -9.04
C SER A 951 2.31 -1.07 -9.87
N TYR A 952 2.22 0.13 -10.47
CA TYR A 952 1.15 0.56 -11.38
C TYR A 952 1.31 0.06 -12.82
N THR A 953 2.32 -0.78 -13.10
CA THR A 953 2.64 -1.27 -14.47
C THR A 953 3.08 -0.16 -15.42
N GLU A 954 3.65 0.93 -14.89
CA GLU A 954 4.33 1.96 -15.67
C GLU A 954 5.82 1.62 -15.83
N ASP A 955 6.39 1.90 -17.00
CA ASP A 955 7.78 1.57 -17.30
C ASP A 955 8.75 2.32 -16.37
N LEU A 956 9.69 1.59 -15.77
CA LEU A 956 10.80 2.19 -15.05
C LEU A 956 11.92 2.54 -16.04
N GLU A 957 12.48 3.73 -15.91
CA GLU A 957 13.53 4.20 -16.81
C GLU A 957 14.81 3.36 -16.63
N LEU A 958 15.28 2.75 -17.72
CA LEU A 958 16.49 1.92 -17.81
C LEU A 958 16.50 0.64 -16.94
N ALA A 959 15.52 0.45 -16.06
CA ALA A 959 15.45 -0.70 -15.19
C ALA A 959 15.08 -1.95 -15.99
N ALA A 960 15.97 -2.94 -16.00
CA ALA A 960 15.75 -4.18 -16.73
C ALA A 960 16.53 -5.34 -16.12
N LEU A 961 15.98 -6.56 -16.24
CA LEU A 961 16.75 -7.79 -16.05
C LEU A 961 17.29 -8.27 -17.39
N LEU A 962 18.47 -8.87 -17.40
CA LEU A 962 18.94 -9.72 -18.49
C LEU A 962 18.71 -11.16 -18.06
N ILE A 963 18.08 -11.95 -18.93
CA ILE A 963 17.83 -13.39 -18.74
C ILE A 963 18.29 -14.18 -19.95
N HIS A 964 18.56 -15.47 -19.78
CA HIS A 964 18.66 -16.40 -20.91
C HIS A 964 17.52 -17.43 -20.79
N ILE A 965 16.63 -17.42 -21.78
CA ILE A 965 15.37 -18.18 -21.76
C ILE A 965 15.32 -19.17 -22.92
N GLU A 966 15.05 -20.43 -22.59
CA GLU A 966 14.80 -21.50 -23.54
C GLU A 966 13.38 -22.03 -23.38
N ILE A 967 12.73 -22.31 -24.49
CA ILE A 967 11.37 -22.86 -24.53
C ILE A 967 11.44 -24.14 -25.35
N ILE A 968 11.18 -25.27 -24.69
CA ILE A 968 11.30 -26.60 -25.28
C ILE A 968 9.91 -27.24 -25.30
N ASN A 969 9.56 -27.87 -26.41
CA ASN A 969 8.34 -28.66 -26.49
C ASN A 969 8.55 -30.00 -25.76
N ALA A 970 7.73 -30.28 -24.74
CA ALA A 970 7.97 -31.40 -23.83
C ALA A 970 7.90 -32.78 -24.52
N LYS A 971 7.28 -32.89 -25.71
CA LYS A 971 7.23 -34.13 -26.50
C LYS A 971 8.46 -34.37 -27.38
N ALA A 972 9.32 -33.38 -27.61
CA ALA A 972 10.48 -33.49 -28.48
C ALA A 972 11.76 -34.01 -27.77
N GLY A 973 11.69 -34.26 -26.46
CA GLY A 973 12.81 -34.70 -25.63
C GLY A 973 12.80 -36.18 -25.20
N GLY A 974 11.98 -37.02 -25.83
CA GLY A 974 11.88 -38.47 -25.55
C GLY A 974 12.62 -39.34 -26.56
#